data_AF-A0A3M8EW83-F1
#
_entry.id   AF-A0A3M8EW83-F1
#
_cell.length_a   1.000
_cell.length_b   1.000
_cell.length_c   1.000
_cell.angle_alpha   90.00
_cell.angle_beta   90.00
_cell.angle_gamma   90.00
#
_symmetry.space_group_name_H-M   'P 1'
#
loop_
_entity.id
_entity.type
_entity.pdbx_description
1 polymer ?
#
loop_
_entity_poly.entity_id
_entity_poly.type
_entity_poly.pdbx_seq_one_letter_code
_entity_poly.pdbx_strand_id
1 'polypeptide(L)'
;MLQRPRIWGNDERHLHQLQTGRTTRRQEADQRSWATRSTEKYTGVSAHYLRNWSASMTERKTAYKVFISSTYIDNVERRKVVEDAVLRADMQPVGMERFTASARPTVEECERLAAECDVYVGIIAHRYGWIPDDHDHSITELEYDAAAEKPRFMFQIDPGLPVITDKDFDEGPDRWKKQEKLQAFRARYAKDQMPTPFTETTLGAKVLQALYSWREEREGGAKPAGQERHAAPRNDEEIARYCQAVEALHATLELAGFKTQLRVPIDLEELYVPLHAMIDLRGVGEAVFADAAEAEQCLRESRAGCEILLIDAFREAQKRKRRGLVILGEPGSGKTTHLKRLLLWCLRAGAASSGLPSDILPVYLPLRELRDLSQGLDAFIEQQLDSPHLGMGEGFGMRLLKRGRLLLLFDGLDEVSDVEHRAQVARWIEAAVKTRPSCTPVVTCRFAGYGGDARLGPQFLELHLRPLTREQSEAFIRNWYHAVETGLATEPAQGEVTASTRAEELISRLGEPDFRSARMVAMTRNPLLLANLCLVHRDRGGLPRGRARLYDECIEVLLERWRESKKLPVTVTAENGRRILQPAALWLHGVDQRVRASSGELAPVLEPVLKAVQWKGGSAENFLRTVRDESGLLTGWGHDEYGLMHLGFQEYLAACELRRQAFEGETAVLRNLAGHYGESWWQEVILLLLGVGNPSLFTPFMREVVKRPAFAQTAELLDLILEEAAEPTAIPFQELVTQSAGSDADLWARQLKALRVLERLSTAASLEELAGTLARHPSPEVQRWLASRRLAAGQEIRITPNGGVELVLIPGGTFWMGSPESERDRLEEEGPRHEVTVSPFYLGRYPVTNEEYGRFLEANPGIKEPEYWSDRRFNRARQPVVGVSWDDAVRFAQWAGVRLPTEAEWEYATRAGSQTRWFYGDDEDVLENYAWYEKNSGGQTQDVGQKQPNTWGLHDVHGNVWEWVQDSWHGSYEGAPTDGSAWEKGDSGPRVLRGGSWSIELWDVRAARRYRSVPDDRYNVMGFRLAQDI
;
A
#
# COMPACT_ATOMS: atom_id res chain seq x y z
N MET A 1 45.07 25.57 32.24
CA MET A 1 44.37 24.33 32.65
C MET A 1 43.09 24.26 31.80
N LEU A 2 43.11 23.65 30.61
CA LEU A 2 42.95 22.21 30.33
C LEU A 2 41.51 21.75 30.72
N GLN A 3 40.61 21.28 29.84
CA GLN A 3 40.77 20.60 28.55
C GLN A 3 39.52 20.73 27.63
N ARG A 4 39.77 20.99 26.34
CA ARG A 4 39.15 20.30 25.20
C ARG A 4 40.14 19.25 24.68
N PRO A 5 39.68 18.15 24.07
CA PRO A 5 40.24 17.72 22.77
C PRO A 5 39.17 17.04 21.87
N ARG A 6 39.29 16.82 20.55
CA ARG A 6 40.35 17.00 19.52
C ARG A 6 39.73 16.82 18.12
N ILE A 7 40.38 17.41 17.12
CA ILE A 7 40.18 17.25 15.66
C ILE A 7 41.43 16.52 15.09
N TRP A 8 41.33 16.01 13.85
CA TRP A 8 42.35 15.61 12.83
C TRP A 8 42.74 14.11 12.83
N GLY A 9 42.92 13.42 11.70
CA GLY A 9 42.94 13.85 10.29
C GLY A 9 43.21 12.66 9.33
N ASN A 10 43.22 12.97 8.04
CA ASN A 10 43.53 12.14 6.87
C ASN A 10 44.82 11.30 6.98
N ASP A 11 44.85 10.17 6.26
CA ASP A 11 46.01 9.81 5.43
C ASP A 11 45.62 8.84 4.30
N GLU A 12 45.67 9.33 3.06
CA GLU A 12 45.85 8.53 1.84
C GLU A 12 47.35 8.39 1.57
N ARG A 13 47.79 7.17 1.22
CA ARG A 13 48.79 6.85 0.17
C ARG A 13 49.24 5.39 0.29
N HIS A 14 49.03 4.58 -0.75
CA HIS A 14 50.13 3.96 -1.50
C HIS A 14 49.63 3.22 -2.76
N LEU A 15 50.27 3.59 -3.87
CA LEU A 15 50.09 3.20 -5.27
C LEU A 15 50.69 1.82 -5.61
N HIS A 16 50.02 1.13 -6.55
CA HIS A 16 50.53 0.40 -7.73
C HIS A 16 51.95 -0.25 -7.73
N GLN A 17 52.08 -1.53 -8.15
CA GLN A 17 52.64 -1.97 -9.47
C GLN A 17 53.07 -3.47 -9.60
N LEU A 18 52.77 -4.05 -10.79
CA LEU A 18 53.49 -5.10 -11.58
C LEU A 18 53.32 -6.60 -11.18
N GLN A 19 53.26 -7.61 -12.07
CA GLN A 19 53.48 -7.73 -13.52
C GLN A 19 52.91 -9.05 -14.08
N THR A 20 52.27 -8.97 -15.26
CA THR A 20 52.25 -9.89 -16.43
C THR A 20 52.50 -11.41 -16.32
N GLY A 21 51.64 -12.22 -16.97
CA GLY A 21 52.11 -13.38 -17.74
C GLY A 21 51.12 -14.55 -18.03
N ARG A 22 50.81 -14.71 -19.33
CA ARG A 22 50.49 -15.96 -20.08
C ARG A 22 49.04 -16.49 -20.19
N THR A 23 48.43 -16.05 -21.30
CA THR A 23 47.81 -16.81 -22.41
C THR A 23 47.51 -18.32 -22.32
N THR A 24 46.33 -18.61 -22.91
CA THR A 24 45.87 -19.82 -23.64
C THR A 24 45.52 -21.09 -22.85
N ARG A 25 44.21 -21.26 -22.60
CA ARG A 25 43.34 -22.32 -23.16
C ARG A 25 42.12 -22.51 -22.25
N ARG A 26 40.94 -22.11 -22.74
CA ARG A 26 39.68 -22.90 -22.74
C ARG A 26 38.50 -21.98 -23.06
N GLN A 27 38.24 -21.82 -24.35
CA GLN A 27 36.86 -21.80 -24.84
C GLN A 27 36.26 -23.16 -24.46
N GLU A 28 35.52 -23.22 -23.34
CA GLU A 28 34.57 -24.29 -22.95
C GLU A 28 34.00 -24.09 -21.52
N ALA A 29 33.82 -22.85 -21.05
CA ALA A 29 33.41 -22.63 -19.65
C ALA A 29 32.52 -21.39 -19.37
N ASP A 30 31.75 -20.87 -20.33
CA ASP A 30 30.81 -19.75 -20.09
C ASP A 30 29.38 -20.01 -20.58
N GLN A 31 28.83 -21.16 -20.20
CA GLN A 31 27.38 -21.40 -20.11
C GLN A 31 26.92 -21.74 -18.68
N ARG A 32 27.77 -21.50 -17.67
CA ARG A 32 27.48 -21.76 -16.24
C ARG A 32 27.95 -20.61 -15.34
N SER A 33 27.42 -19.40 -15.52
CA SER A 33 27.63 -18.33 -14.53
C SER A 33 26.46 -17.34 -14.41
N TRP A 34 25.26 -17.71 -14.87
CA TRP A 34 24.02 -16.94 -14.69
C TRP A 34 23.05 -17.57 -13.68
N ALA A 35 23.54 -18.47 -12.81
CA ALA A 35 22.74 -19.18 -11.79
C ALA A 35 23.25 -18.98 -10.35
N THR A 36 24.16 -18.03 -10.09
CA THR A 36 24.83 -17.91 -8.78
C THR A 36 24.87 -16.49 -8.19
N ARG A 37 23.94 -15.61 -8.56
CA ARG A 37 23.81 -14.26 -7.93
C ARG A 37 22.38 -13.82 -7.58
N SER A 38 21.44 -14.75 -7.41
CA SER A 38 20.09 -14.46 -6.89
C SER A 38 19.74 -15.18 -5.58
N THR A 39 20.68 -15.88 -4.95
CA THR A 39 20.44 -16.70 -3.73
C THR A 39 21.16 -16.23 -2.47
N GLU A 40 21.65 -15.00 -2.43
CA GLU A 40 22.16 -14.37 -1.20
C GLU A 40 21.34 -13.13 -0.83
N LYS A 41 20.11 -13.32 -0.35
CA LYS A 41 19.41 -12.34 0.52
C LYS A 41 18.33 -12.92 1.45
N TYR A 42 18.17 -14.25 1.53
CA TYR A 42 17.17 -14.89 2.42
C TYR A 42 17.72 -16.12 3.16
N THR A 43 18.92 -16.04 3.71
CA THR A 43 19.48 -17.07 4.61
C THR A 43 20.06 -16.46 5.89
N GLY A 44 19.28 -15.57 6.50
CA GLY A 44 19.61 -14.92 7.76
C GLY A 44 18.92 -15.50 9.01
N VAL A 45 18.20 -16.62 8.92
CA VAL A 45 17.56 -17.27 10.10
C VAL A 45 17.51 -18.79 9.90
N SER A 46 18.65 -19.48 9.96
CA SER A 46 18.61 -20.96 10.05
C SER A 46 19.84 -21.61 10.70
N ALA A 47 20.93 -20.88 10.92
CA ALA A 47 22.13 -21.46 11.54
C ALA A 47 22.03 -21.66 13.06
N HIS A 48 21.10 -21.01 13.76
CA HIS A 48 20.93 -21.15 15.21
C HIS A 48 19.98 -22.29 15.61
N TYR A 49 19.03 -22.66 14.74
CA TYR A 49 18.06 -23.73 15.00
C TYR A 49 18.63 -25.14 14.80
N LEU A 50 19.69 -25.30 14.00
CA LEU A 50 20.31 -26.60 13.72
C LEU A 50 21.30 -27.09 14.79
N ARG A 51 21.68 -26.26 15.78
CA ARG A 51 22.63 -26.67 16.84
C ARG A 51 21.99 -27.15 18.13
N ASN A 52 20.72 -26.85 18.39
CA ASN A 52 20.04 -27.26 19.64
C ASN A 52 19.15 -28.51 19.48
N TRP A 53 19.13 -29.13 18.29
CA TRP A 53 18.34 -30.34 18.02
C TRP A 53 19.12 -31.66 18.17
N SER A 54 20.25 -31.63 18.87
CA SER A 54 21.08 -32.83 19.14
C SER A 54 21.19 -33.20 20.63
N ALA A 55 20.48 -32.52 21.54
CA ALA A 55 20.56 -32.76 22.97
C ALA A 55 19.20 -33.08 23.62
N SER A 56 18.55 -34.16 23.18
CA SER A 56 17.64 -34.99 23.99
C SER A 56 17.17 -36.20 23.17
N MET A 57 18.08 -37.14 22.94
CA MET A 57 17.71 -38.46 22.45
C MET A 57 17.50 -39.39 23.66
N THR A 58 16.23 -39.67 23.95
CA THR A 58 15.83 -40.92 24.59
C THR A 58 14.73 -41.51 23.71
N GLU A 59 15.10 -42.59 22.99
CA GLU A 59 14.27 -43.53 22.22
C GLU A 59 13.17 -42.96 21.30
N ARG A 60 13.55 -42.56 20.08
CA ARG A 60 12.59 -42.29 18.99
C ARG A 60 12.04 -43.61 18.43
N LYS A 61 10.73 -43.81 18.49
CA LYS A 61 10.01 -44.64 17.50
C LYS A 61 10.36 -44.09 16.11
N THR A 62 10.76 -44.95 15.18
CA THR A 62 11.01 -44.61 13.78
C THR A 62 9.76 -43.97 13.17
N ALA A 63 9.87 -42.73 12.68
CA ALA A 63 8.78 -42.04 11.98
C ALA A 63 8.55 -42.70 10.60
N TYR A 64 7.29 -42.97 10.23
CA TYR A 64 6.91 -43.54 8.93
C TYR A 64 7.35 -42.62 7.79
N LYS A 65 7.91 -43.17 6.72
CA LYS A 65 8.36 -42.44 5.52
C LYS A 65 7.23 -42.32 4.50
N VAL A 66 6.87 -41.11 4.14
CA VAL A 66 5.86 -40.84 3.10
C VAL A 66 6.55 -40.31 1.86
N PHE A 67 6.48 -41.05 0.75
CA PHE A 67 7.00 -40.58 -0.54
C PHE A 67 5.98 -39.66 -1.21
N ILE A 68 6.39 -38.43 -1.55
CA ILE A 68 5.52 -37.45 -2.20
C ILE A 68 5.91 -37.38 -3.68
N SER A 69 5.05 -37.91 -4.54
CA SER A 69 5.19 -37.82 -5.98
C SER A 69 4.29 -36.72 -6.55
N SER A 70 4.87 -35.84 -7.36
CA SER A 70 4.11 -34.91 -8.18
C SER A 70 4.88 -34.50 -9.43
N THR A 71 4.17 -34.08 -10.47
CA THR A 71 4.77 -33.64 -11.73
C THR A 71 5.47 -32.28 -11.59
N TYR A 72 6.82 -32.28 -11.64
CA TYR A 72 7.86 -31.21 -11.74
C TYR A 72 7.54 -29.75 -11.26
N ILE A 73 8.31 -28.73 -11.68
CA ILE A 73 8.42 -27.34 -11.13
C ILE A 73 7.08 -26.60 -10.90
N ASP A 74 6.00 -27.05 -11.52
CA ASP A 74 4.71 -26.34 -11.52
C ASP A 74 3.78 -26.72 -10.34
N ASN A 75 4.17 -27.71 -9.53
CA ASN A 75 3.41 -28.15 -8.34
C ASN A 75 4.12 -27.86 -7.01
N VAL A 76 5.10 -26.95 -6.98
CA VAL A 76 5.88 -26.63 -5.76
C VAL A 76 4.97 -26.23 -4.60
N GLU A 77 3.93 -25.43 -4.86
CA GLU A 77 2.98 -24.99 -3.84
C GLU A 77 2.14 -26.16 -3.30
N ARG A 78 1.60 -27.01 -4.19
CA ARG A 78 0.81 -28.19 -3.83
C ARG A 78 1.65 -29.23 -3.09
N ARG A 79 2.92 -29.44 -3.49
CA ARG A 79 3.88 -30.29 -2.77
C ARG A 79 4.15 -29.77 -1.38
N LYS A 80 4.36 -28.46 -1.21
CA LYS A 80 4.58 -27.85 0.10
C LYS A 80 3.38 -28.06 1.03
N VAL A 81 2.16 -27.93 0.50
CA VAL A 81 0.92 -28.23 1.24
C VAL A 81 0.88 -29.70 1.70
N VAL A 82 1.29 -30.64 0.85
CA VAL A 82 1.37 -32.07 1.18
C VAL A 82 2.51 -32.38 2.15
N GLU A 83 3.67 -31.77 2.00
CA GLU A 83 4.80 -31.89 2.94
C GLU A 83 4.39 -31.42 4.34
N ASP A 84 3.74 -30.27 4.43
CA ASP A 84 3.22 -29.76 5.70
C ASP A 84 2.15 -30.69 6.29
N ALA A 85 1.35 -31.37 5.46
CA ALA A 85 0.38 -32.37 5.92
C ALA A 85 1.06 -33.64 6.44
N VAL A 86 2.11 -34.13 5.76
CA VAL A 86 2.91 -35.28 6.19
C VAL A 86 3.60 -35.00 7.52
N LEU A 87 4.22 -33.82 7.66
CA LEU A 87 4.84 -33.39 8.92
C LEU A 87 3.80 -33.26 10.04
N ARG A 88 2.60 -32.76 9.73
CA ARG A 88 1.47 -32.69 10.68
C ARG A 88 0.95 -34.06 11.11
N ALA A 89 1.18 -35.13 10.34
CA ALA A 89 0.83 -36.51 10.71
C ALA A 89 1.92 -37.22 11.55
N ASP A 90 2.95 -36.48 11.99
CA ASP A 90 4.21 -37.00 12.59
C ASP A 90 4.94 -38.02 11.71
N MET A 91 4.86 -37.86 10.39
CA MET A 91 5.55 -38.72 9.43
C MET A 91 6.71 -37.97 8.76
N GLN A 92 7.66 -38.70 8.21
CA GLN A 92 8.82 -38.16 7.51
C GLN A 92 8.53 -38.08 6.01
N PRO A 93 8.41 -36.88 5.40
CA PRO A 93 8.27 -36.79 3.96
C PRO A 93 9.59 -37.14 3.26
N VAL A 94 9.50 -37.85 2.15
CA VAL A 94 10.62 -38.27 1.28
C VAL A 94 10.24 -37.87 -0.15
N GLY A 95 11.15 -37.22 -0.87
CA GLY A 95 10.86 -36.70 -2.21
C GLY A 95 12.06 -35.98 -2.83
N MET A 96 11.98 -35.69 -4.13
CA MET A 96 13.09 -35.28 -4.98
C MET A 96 13.87 -34.02 -4.53
N GLU A 97 13.27 -33.08 -3.78
CA GLU A 97 13.88 -31.76 -3.53
C GLU A 97 14.68 -31.66 -2.21
N ARG A 98 14.89 -32.78 -1.51
CA ARG A 98 15.77 -32.83 -0.32
C ARG A 98 17.26 -33.02 -0.64
N PHE A 99 17.63 -33.07 -1.92
CA PHE A 99 19.03 -33.16 -2.36
C PHE A 99 19.60 -31.77 -2.67
N THR A 100 20.67 -31.38 -1.98
CA THR A 100 21.38 -30.11 -2.22
C THR A 100 21.97 -30.06 -3.64
N ALA A 101 22.01 -28.86 -4.21
CA ALA A 101 22.39 -28.54 -5.59
C ALA A 101 23.80 -29.04 -6.01
N SER A 102 23.93 -30.34 -6.33
CA SER A 102 24.93 -30.89 -7.27
C SER A 102 24.80 -32.41 -7.41
N ALA A 103 23.70 -32.87 -8.01
CA ALA A 103 23.54 -34.12 -8.79
C ALA A 103 22.03 -34.40 -8.84
N ARG A 104 21.45 -34.51 -10.04
CA ARG A 104 20.07 -35.01 -10.20
C ARG A 104 20.01 -36.39 -9.54
N PRO A 105 19.00 -36.73 -8.71
CA PRO A 105 18.75 -38.15 -8.44
C PRO A 105 18.42 -38.83 -9.77
N THR A 106 18.93 -40.05 -9.96
CA THR A 106 18.60 -40.88 -11.13
C THR A 106 17.16 -41.36 -11.02
N VAL A 107 16.53 -41.74 -12.13
CA VAL A 107 15.22 -42.42 -12.14
C VAL A 107 15.23 -43.60 -11.14
N GLU A 108 16.33 -44.36 -11.15
CA GLU A 108 16.58 -45.47 -10.23
C GLU A 108 16.51 -45.07 -8.75
N GLU A 109 16.98 -43.88 -8.37
CA GLU A 109 16.92 -43.41 -6.98
C GLU A 109 15.49 -43.00 -6.58
N CYS A 110 14.73 -42.38 -7.49
CA CYS A 110 13.32 -42.08 -7.25
C CYS A 110 12.50 -43.37 -7.09
N GLU A 111 12.70 -44.34 -7.96
CA GLU A 111 12.06 -45.66 -7.87
C GLU A 111 12.45 -46.38 -6.58
N ARG A 112 13.72 -46.32 -6.19
CA ARG A 112 14.20 -46.88 -4.91
C ARG A 112 13.51 -46.23 -3.71
N LEU A 113 13.43 -44.90 -3.67
CA LEU A 113 12.78 -44.17 -2.56
C LEU A 113 11.26 -44.42 -2.51
N ALA A 114 10.61 -44.53 -3.66
CA ALA A 114 9.21 -44.91 -3.76
C ALA A 114 8.99 -46.37 -3.29
N ALA A 115 9.88 -47.29 -3.64
CA ALA A 115 9.83 -48.69 -3.19
C ALA A 115 10.16 -48.87 -1.70
N GLU A 116 10.94 -47.96 -1.11
CA GLU A 116 11.35 -48.01 0.30
C GLU A 116 10.44 -47.23 1.26
N CYS A 117 9.46 -46.47 0.75
CA CYS A 117 8.55 -45.72 1.59
C CYS A 117 7.56 -46.63 2.36
N ASP A 118 6.94 -46.06 3.40
CA ASP A 118 5.85 -46.68 4.13
C ASP A 118 4.48 -46.35 3.51
N VAL A 119 4.35 -45.15 2.93
CA VAL A 119 3.16 -44.67 2.22
C VAL A 119 3.58 -43.84 1.02
N TYR A 120 2.90 -44.02 -0.11
CA TYR A 120 3.07 -43.22 -1.31
C TYR A 120 1.90 -42.25 -1.47
N VAL A 121 2.19 -40.97 -1.73
CA VAL A 121 1.21 -39.93 -1.99
C VAL A 121 1.46 -39.34 -3.38
N GLY A 122 0.52 -39.53 -4.30
CA GLY A 122 0.58 -39.00 -5.67
C GLY A 122 -0.35 -37.80 -5.86
N ILE A 123 0.17 -36.69 -6.36
CA ILE A 123 -0.60 -35.48 -6.69
C ILE A 123 -0.72 -35.35 -8.21
N ILE A 124 -1.94 -35.42 -8.74
CA ILE A 124 -2.25 -35.37 -10.18
C ILE A 124 -3.11 -34.15 -10.49
N ALA A 125 -2.47 -33.14 -11.11
CA ALA A 125 -3.14 -31.95 -11.63
C ALA A 125 -3.46 -32.12 -13.13
N HIS A 126 -3.41 -31.04 -13.92
CA HIS A 126 -3.78 -31.03 -15.34
C HIS A 126 -2.66 -31.45 -16.31
N ARG A 127 -1.41 -31.63 -15.84
CA ARG A 127 -0.23 -32.00 -16.66
C ARG A 127 0.20 -33.45 -16.48
N TYR A 128 0.74 -34.03 -17.55
CA TYR A 128 1.32 -35.37 -17.55
C TYR A 128 2.71 -35.43 -16.89
N GLY A 129 3.49 -34.36 -17.02
CA GLY A 129 4.80 -34.20 -16.40
C GLY A 129 5.98 -34.59 -17.30
N TRP A 130 7.16 -34.65 -16.67
CA TRP A 130 8.44 -34.96 -17.34
C TRP A 130 8.60 -36.47 -17.54
N ILE A 131 8.99 -36.85 -18.76
CA ILE A 131 9.36 -38.22 -19.15
C ILE A 131 10.90 -38.27 -19.17
N PRO A 132 11.54 -39.14 -18.37
CA PRO A 132 12.98 -39.31 -18.43
C PRO A 132 13.47 -39.75 -19.81
N ASP A 133 14.69 -39.33 -20.17
CA ASP A 133 15.35 -39.82 -21.38
C ASP A 133 15.40 -41.36 -21.34
N ASP A 134 15.16 -42.00 -22.49
CA ASP A 134 15.08 -43.47 -22.64
C ASP A 134 13.88 -44.18 -21.95
N HIS A 135 12.86 -43.45 -21.48
CA HIS A 135 11.63 -44.02 -20.88
C HIS A 135 10.36 -43.62 -21.65
N ASP A 136 9.34 -44.48 -21.59
CA ASP A 136 8.04 -44.23 -22.25
C ASP A 136 6.98 -43.57 -21.34
N HIS A 137 7.21 -43.57 -20.01
CA HIS A 137 6.28 -43.08 -18.99
C HIS A 137 6.86 -41.89 -18.20
N SER A 138 5.99 -41.05 -17.61
CA SER A 138 6.44 -39.94 -16.78
C SER A 138 7.08 -40.42 -15.47
N ILE A 139 7.91 -39.58 -14.86
CA ILE A 139 8.56 -39.93 -13.57
C ILE A 139 7.54 -40.30 -12.49
N THR A 140 6.39 -39.62 -12.46
CA THR A 140 5.28 -39.91 -11.53
C THR A 140 4.65 -41.29 -11.76
N GLU A 141 4.62 -41.77 -13.01
CA GLU A 141 4.18 -43.13 -13.30
C GLU A 141 5.19 -44.18 -12.85
N LEU A 142 6.48 -43.93 -13.11
CA LEU A 142 7.56 -44.84 -12.69
C LEU A 142 7.60 -44.96 -11.15
N GLU A 143 7.45 -43.84 -10.44
CA GLU A 143 7.36 -43.82 -8.97
C GLU A 143 6.10 -44.54 -8.46
N TYR A 144 4.95 -44.36 -9.13
CA TYR A 144 3.71 -45.06 -8.79
C TYR A 144 3.82 -46.57 -8.97
N ASP A 145 4.49 -47.01 -10.04
CA ASP A 145 4.72 -48.42 -10.35
C ASP A 145 5.76 -49.02 -9.38
N ALA A 146 6.82 -48.29 -9.03
CA ALA A 146 7.81 -48.72 -8.03
C ALA A 146 7.21 -48.84 -6.61
N ALA A 147 6.17 -48.07 -6.29
CA ALA A 147 5.42 -48.15 -5.04
C ALA A 147 4.25 -49.18 -5.07
N ALA A 148 4.20 -50.10 -6.03
CA ALA A 148 3.07 -51.03 -6.21
C ALA A 148 2.74 -51.88 -4.96
N GLU A 149 3.74 -52.24 -4.16
CA GLU A 149 3.59 -53.02 -2.92
C GLU A 149 3.30 -52.15 -1.68
N LYS A 150 3.11 -50.84 -1.85
CA LYS A 150 2.88 -49.88 -0.77
C LYS A 150 1.44 -49.35 -0.77
N PRO A 151 0.93 -48.88 0.38
CA PRO A 151 -0.26 -48.05 0.44
C PRO A 151 -0.06 -46.80 -0.42
N ARG A 152 -0.87 -46.64 -1.46
CA ARG A 152 -0.86 -45.49 -2.36
C ARG A 152 -2.09 -44.63 -2.06
N PHE A 153 -1.93 -43.31 -2.03
CA PHE A 153 -3.02 -42.34 -1.94
C PHE A 153 -2.90 -41.35 -3.10
N MET A 154 -3.86 -41.43 -4.02
CA MET A 154 -3.91 -40.58 -5.20
C MET A 154 -4.86 -39.40 -4.99
N PHE A 155 -4.34 -38.19 -5.11
CA PHE A 155 -5.10 -36.93 -5.05
C PHE A 155 -5.14 -36.32 -6.43
N GLN A 156 -6.35 -36.13 -6.95
CA GLN A 156 -6.56 -35.58 -8.29
C GLN A 156 -7.27 -34.23 -8.20
N ILE A 157 -6.84 -33.23 -8.96
CA ILE A 157 -7.55 -31.95 -9.02
C ILE A 157 -8.98 -32.19 -9.53
N ASP A 158 -9.95 -31.50 -8.93
CA ASP A 158 -11.36 -31.63 -9.31
C ASP A 158 -11.53 -31.36 -10.83
N PRO A 159 -12.02 -32.34 -11.62
CA PRO A 159 -12.18 -32.19 -13.06
C PRO A 159 -13.12 -31.06 -13.48
N GLY A 160 -13.98 -30.58 -12.58
CA GLY A 160 -14.91 -29.48 -12.82
C GLY A 160 -14.28 -28.08 -12.68
N LEU A 161 -13.01 -27.98 -12.25
CA LEU A 161 -12.33 -26.70 -12.09
C LEU A 161 -11.72 -26.21 -13.42
N PRO A 162 -11.84 -24.91 -13.74
CA PRO A 162 -11.18 -24.33 -14.90
C PRO A 162 -9.67 -24.30 -14.68
N VAL A 163 -8.91 -24.37 -15.77
CA VAL A 163 -7.46 -24.19 -15.69
C VAL A 163 -7.13 -22.71 -15.55
N ILE A 164 -6.40 -22.39 -14.48
CA ILE A 164 -6.24 -21.03 -13.97
C ILE A 164 -5.08 -20.31 -14.68
N THR A 165 -4.06 -21.04 -15.15
CA THR A 165 -2.88 -20.45 -15.81
C THR A 165 -2.35 -21.31 -16.96
N ASP A 166 -1.66 -20.69 -17.93
CA ASP A 166 -0.96 -21.43 -19.01
C ASP A 166 0.08 -22.43 -18.48
N LYS A 167 0.60 -22.20 -17.27
CA LYS A 167 1.58 -23.08 -16.60
C LYS A 167 0.99 -24.42 -16.13
N ASP A 168 -0.32 -24.53 -16.03
CA ASP A 168 -1.04 -25.74 -15.60
C ASP A 168 -1.27 -26.75 -16.75
N PHE A 169 -0.79 -26.48 -17.98
CA PHE A 169 -0.89 -27.41 -19.12
C PHE A 169 0.47 -27.78 -19.72
N ASP A 170 0.53 -28.93 -20.39
CA ASP A 170 1.72 -29.32 -21.17
C ASP A 170 1.81 -28.51 -22.48
N GLU A 171 2.89 -27.74 -22.64
CA GLU A 171 3.20 -26.98 -23.86
C GLU A 171 4.01 -27.81 -24.88
N GLY A 172 3.91 -27.44 -26.17
CA GLY A 172 4.69 -28.02 -27.27
C GLY A 172 3.90 -28.89 -28.27
N PRO A 173 4.55 -29.33 -29.38
CA PRO A 173 3.90 -30.02 -30.49
C PRO A 173 3.29 -31.39 -30.13
N ASP A 174 3.73 -32.02 -29.04
CA ASP A 174 3.24 -33.33 -28.56
C ASP A 174 2.22 -33.22 -27.40
N ARG A 175 1.68 -32.03 -27.11
CA ARG A 175 0.76 -31.81 -25.97
C ARG A 175 -0.46 -32.75 -25.95
N TRP A 176 -1.01 -33.07 -27.13
CA TRP A 176 -2.18 -33.95 -27.25
C TRP A 176 -1.83 -35.40 -26.91
N LYS A 177 -0.64 -35.88 -27.28
CA LYS A 177 -0.15 -37.22 -26.89
C LYS A 177 0.09 -37.33 -25.39
N LYS A 178 0.64 -36.28 -24.77
CA LYS A 178 0.83 -36.22 -23.31
C LYS A 178 -0.51 -36.20 -22.58
N GLN A 179 -1.51 -35.51 -23.13
CA GLN A 179 -2.87 -35.52 -22.58
C GLN A 179 -3.54 -36.89 -22.69
N GLU A 180 -3.37 -37.60 -23.81
CA GLU A 180 -3.83 -38.99 -23.95
C GLU A 180 -3.13 -39.92 -22.94
N LYS A 181 -1.82 -39.79 -22.77
CA LYS A 181 -1.07 -40.55 -21.75
C LYS A 181 -1.51 -40.21 -20.32
N LEU A 182 -1.80 -38.94 -20.01
CA LEU A 182 -2.36 -38.55 -18.71
C LEU A 182 -3.71 -39.21 -18.48
N GLN A 183 -4.63 -39.16 -19.44
CA GLN A 183 -5.92 -39.82 -19.30
C GLN A 183 -5.78 -41.35 -19.16
N ALA A 184 -4.84 -41.97 -19.88
CA ALA A 184 -4.52 -43.38 -19.73
C ALA A 184 -3.99 -43.70 -18.33
N PHE A 185 -3.14 -42.85 -17.75
CA PHE A 185 -2.66 -43.00 -16.39
C PHE A 185 -3.77 -42.80 -15.35
N ARG A 186 -4.64 -41.80 -15.54
CA ARG A 186 -5.84 -41.59 -14.71
C ARG A 186 -6.74 -42.82 -14.71
N ALA A 187 -6.96 -43.40 -15.88
CA ALA A 187 -7.73 -44.64 -16.02
C ALA A 187 -7.01 -45.86 -15.40
N ARG A 188 -5.67 -45.86 -15.33
CA ARG A 188 -4.87 -46.93 -14.72
C ARG A 188 -4.99 -46.91 -13.21
N TYR A 189 -4.64 -45.80 -12.55
CA TYR A 189 -4.71 -45.76 -11.08
C TYR A 189 -6.15 -45.78 -10.56
N ALA A 190 -7.14 -45.31 -11.32
CA ALA A 190 -8.55 -45.39 -10.93
C ALA A 190 -9.08 -46.84 -10.83
N LYS A 191 -8.41 -47.81 -11.48
CA LYS A 191 -8.72 -49.25 -11.32
C LYS A 191 -8.15 -49.82 -10.02
N ASP A 192 -7.05 -49.25 -9.53
CA ASP A 192 -6.37 -49.69 -8.31
C ASP A 192 -7.01 -49.04 -7.06
N GLN A 193 -7.37 -47.75 -7.15
CA GLN A 193 -7.99 -46.96 -6.08
C GLN A 193 -8.74 -45.76 -6.66
N MET A 194 -9.92 -45.42 -6.14
CA MET A 194 -10.57 -44.16 -6.52
C MET A 194 -9.71 -42.97 -6.03
N PRO A 195 -9.29 -42.05 -6.94
CA PRO A 195 -8.56 -40.86 -6.52
C PRO A 195 -9.46 -39.96 -5.69
N THR A 196 -8.87 -39.31 -4.69
CA THR A 196 -9.58 -38.31 -3.89
C THR A 196 -9.54 -36.97 -4.64
N PRO A 197 -10.70 -36.40 -5.06
CA PRO A 197 -10.72 -35.10 -5.72
C PRO A 197 -10.32 -34.00 -4.73
N PHE A 198 -9.56 -33.00 -5.17
CA PHE A 198 -9.15 -31.85 -4.36
C PHE A 198 -9.28 -30.51 -5.11
N THR A 199 -9.37 -29.45 -4.32
CA THR A 199 -9.23 -28.04 -4.70
C THR A 199 -7.98 -27.46 -4.03
N GLU A 200 -7.49 -26.29 -4.45
CA GLU A 200 -6.30 -25.66 -3.85
C GLU A 200 -6.38 -25.53 -2.32
N THR A 201 -7.57 -25.32 -1.78
CA THR A 201 -7.81 -25.15 -0.33
C THR A 201 -8.01 -26.47 0.42
N THR A 202 -8.34 -27.58 -0.26
CA THR A 202 -8.72 -28.84 0.39
C THR A 202 -7.64 -29.93 0.35
N LEU A 203 -6.61 -29.80 -0.50
CA LEU A 203 -5.55 -30.79 -0.68
C LEU A 203 -4.90 -31.20 0.65
N GLY A 204 -4.45 -30.23 1.45
CA GLY A 204 -3.73 -30.51 2.70
C GLY A 204 -4.57 -31.24 3.75
N ALA A 205 -5.86 -30.88 3.87
CA ALA A 205 -6.77 -31.54 4.82
C ALA A 205 -7.05 -32.99 4.41
N LYS A 206 -7.27 -33.24 3.11
CA LYS A 206 -7.55 -34.57 2.56
C LYS A 206 -6.35 -35.51 2.71
N VAL A 207 -5.14 -35.01 2.46
CA VAL A 207 -3.88 -35.76 2.66
C VAL A 207 -3.68 -36.10 4.13
N LEU A 208 -3.85 -35.11 5.02
CA LEU A 208 -3.69 -35.29 6.46
C LEU A 208 -4.66 -36.35 7.00
N GLN A 209 -5.92 -36.31 6.57
CA GLN A 209 -6.94 -37.28 6.94
C GLN A 209 -6.57 -38.70 6.48
N ALA A 210 -6.12 -38.88 5.24
CA ALA A 210 -5.74 -40.18 4.70
C ALA A 210 -4.55 -40.80 5.46
N LEU A 211 -3.54 -39.99 5.81
CA LEU A 211 -2.37 -40.44 6.56
C LEU A 211 -2.72 -40.80 8.01
N TYR A 212 -3.63 -40.05 8.66
CA TYR A 212 -4.10 -40.38 9.99
C TYR A 212 -4.86 -41.69 10.04
N SER A 213 -5.85 -41.87 9.14
CA SER A 213 -6.62 -43.11 9.08
C SER A 213 -5.72 -44.32 8.85
N TRP A 214 -4.74 -44.22 7.96
CA TRP A 214 -3.76 -45.28 7.72
C TRP A 214 -2.91 -45.62 8.95
N ARG A 215 -2.48 -44.59 9.69
CA ARG A 215 -1.66 -44.77 10.90
C ARG A 215 -2.45 -45.41 12.03
N GLU A 216 -3.70 -44.99 12.24
CA GLU A 216 -4.60 -45.57 13.25
C GLU A 216 -4.86 -47.06 13.01
N GLU A 217 -5.02 -47.46 11.75
CA GLU A 217 -5.18 -48.87 11.36
C GLU A 217 -3.94 -49.71 11.67
N ARG A 218 -2.74 -49.16 11.48
CA ARG A 218 -1.46 -49.87 11.68
C ARG A 218 -0.93 -49.88 13.10
N GLU A 219 -1.13 -48.82 13.86
CA GLU A 219 -0.66 -48.72 15.25
C GLU A 219 -1.54 -49.48 16.23
N GLY A 220 -2.60 -50.16 15.73
CA GLY A 220 -3.48 -50.99 16.53
C GLY A 220 -4.42 -50.14 17.37
N GLY A 221 -5.37 -49.49 16.71
CA GLY A 221 -6.50 -48.86 17.40
C GLY A 221 -7.22 -49.88 18.30
N ALA A 222 -7.21 -49.61 19.62
CA ALA A 222 -8.10 -50.27 20.55
C ALA A 222 -9.54 -50.09 20.05
N LYS A 223 -10.16 -51.16 19.57
CA LYS A 223 -11.62 -51.21 19.39
C LYS A 223 -12.27 -50.88 20.73
N PRO A 224 -13.18 -49.90 20.81
CA PRO A 224 -14.17 -49.90 21.88
C PRO A 224 -15.05 -51.13 21.63
N ALA A 225 -14.97 -52.12 22.52
CA ALA A 225 -15.90 -53.22 22.53
C ALA A 225 -17.30 -52.69 22.91
N GLY A 226 -18.30 -53.01 22.09
CA GLY A 226 -19.72 -52.87 22.43
C GLY A 226 -20.43 -51.65 21.85
N GLN A 227 -20.72 -51.67 20.55
CA GLN A 227 -21.95 -51.05 20.04
C GLN A 227 -23.07 -52.10 20.12
N GLU A 228 -23.61 -52.30 21.33
CA GLU A 228 -25.06 -52.34 21.41
C GLU A 228 -25.55 -50.89 21.30
N ARG A 229 -26.65 -50.69 20.58
CA ARG A 229 -27.29 -49.37 20.39
C ARG A 229 -27.73 -48.82 21.76
N HIS A 230 -26.83 -48.13 22.44
CA HIS A 230 -27.16 -47.27 23.57
C HIS A 230 -27.21 -45.83 23.07
N ALA A 231 -28.35 -45.17 23.31
CA ALA A 231 -28.53 -43.75 23.09
C ALA A 231 -27.35 -42.95 23.69
N ALA A 232 -26.82 -42.00 22.93
CA ALA A 232 -25.73 -41.14 23.37
C ALA A 232 -26.10 -40.44 24.69
N PRO A 233 -25.13 -40.25 25.62
CA PRO A 233 -25.39 -39.46 26.82
C PRO A 233 -25.78 -38.03 26.43
N ARG A 234 -26.85 -37.51 27.04
CA ARG A 234 -27.46 -36.18 26.79
C ARG A 234 -26.49 -34.99 26.63
N ASN A 235 -25.26 -35.08 27.15
CA ASN A 235 -24.28 -34.00 27.13
C ASN A 235 -23.69 -33.73 25.72
N ASP A 236 -23.48 -34.75 24.89
CA ASP A 236 -22.88 -34.56 23.56
C ASP A 236 -23.89 -34.00 22.55
N GLU A 237 -25.17 -34.35 22.69
CA GLU A 237 -26.26 -33.77 21.90
C GLU A 237 -26.55 -32.31 22.25
N GLU A 238 -26.44 -31.92 23.53
CA GLU A 238 -26.55 -30.52 23.96
C GLU A 238 -25.40 -29.67 23.41
N ILE A 239 -24.18 -30.20 23.41
CA ILE A 239 -23.00 -29.50 22.88
C ILE A 239 -23.06 -29.38 21.34
N ALA A 240 -23.48 -30.44 20.64
CA ALA A 240 -23.67 -30.38 19.19
C ALA A 240 -24.72 -29.33 18.79
N ARG A 241 -25.83 -29.25 19.52
CA ARG A 241 -26.85 -28.21 19.34
C ARG A 241 -26.29 -26.82 19.60
N TYR A 242 -25.52 -26.64 20.67
CA TYR A 242 -24.84 -25.39 20.96
C TYR A 242 -23.92 -24.96 19.80
N CYS A 243 -23.03 -25.84 19.33
CA CYS A 243 -22.12 -25.54 18.23
C CYS A 243 -22.88 -25.12 16.96
N GLN A 244 -23.95 -25.84 16.60
CA GLN A 244 -24.79 -25.51 15.44
C GLN A 244 -25.49 -24.15 15.60
N ALA A 245 -26.04 -23.85 16.78
CA ALA A 245 -26.71 -22.58 17.05
C ALA A 245 -25.74 -21.39 16.99
N VAL A 246 -24.54 -21.55 17.57
CA VAL A 246 -23.49 -20.52 17.56
C VAL A 246 -22.94 -20.29 16.14
N GLU A 247 -22.72 -21.36 15.38
CA GLU A 247 -22.31 -21.26 13.98
C GLU A 247 -23.37 -20.51 13.17
N ALA A 248 -24.65 -20.89 13.28
CA ALA A 248 -25.74 -20.21 12.58
C ALA A 248 -25.85 -18.72 12.94
N LEU A 249 -25.55 -18.35 14.20
CA LEU A 249 -25.62 -16.97 14.68
C LEU A 249 -24.47 -16.08 14.18
N HIS A 250 -23.31 -16.66 13.85
CA HIS A 250 -22.09 -15.90 13.58
C HIS A 250 -21.45 -16.17 12.21
N ALA A 251 -21.89 -17.20 11.48
CA ALA A 251 -21.34 -17.59 10.19
C ALA A 251 -21.51 -16.51 9.11
N THR A 252 -22.59 -15.74 9.17
CA THR A 252 -22.96 -14.82 8.09
C THR A 252 -22.88 -13.36 8.54
N LEU A 253 -22.32 -12.52 7.66
CA LEU A 253 -22.47 -11.08 7.72
C LEU A 253 -23.62 -10.67 6.80
N GLU A 254 -24.64 -10.02 7.37
CA GLU A 254 -25.67 -9.37 6.55
C GLU A 254 -25.10 -8.07 5.95
N LEU A 255 -24.65 -8.13 4.70
CA LEU A 255 -24.31 -6.94 3.91
C LEU A 255 -25.57 -6.43 3.20
N ALA A 256 -25.83 -5.13 3.33
CA ALA A 256 -27.02 -4.50 2.78
C ALA A 256 -26.68 -3.39 1.79
N GLY A 257 -27.26 -3.48 0.60
CA GLY A 257 -27.13 -2.49 -0.48
C GLY A 257 -28.18 -1.37 -0.39
N PHE A 258 -27.80 -0.18 -0.83
CA PHE A 258 -28.51 1.10 -0.70
C PHE A 258 -29.78 1.24 -1.56
N LYS A 259 -29.89 0.56 -2.71
CA LYS A 259 -31.06 0.67 -3.62
C LYS A 259 -31.88 -0.60 -3.79
N THR A 260 -31.34 -1.74 -3.43
CA THR A 260 -31.89 -3.06 -3.79
C THR A 260 -32.48 -3.83 -2.60
N GLN A 261 -32.47 -3.26 -1.38
CA GLN A 261 -32.82 -3.98 -0.14
C GLN A 261 -32.09 -5.34 -0.04
N LEU A 262 -30.85 -5.34 -0.53
CA LEU A 262 -30.04 -6.52 -0.69
C LEU A 262 -29.79 -7.19 0.67
N ARG A 263 -29.97 -8.50 0.77
CA ARG A 263 -29.61 -9.30 1.95
C ARG A 263 -28.88 -10.53 1.46
N VAL A 264 -27.57 -10.40 1.26
CA VAL A 264 -26.73 -11.55 0.95
C VAL A 264 -26.09 -11.99 2.27
N PRO A 265 -26.45 -13.18 2.79
CA PRO A 265 -25.71 -13.77 3.88
C PRO A 265 -24.34 -14.18 3.34
N ILE A 266 -23.30 -13.41 3.67
CA ILE A 266 -21.94 -13.69 3.23
C ILE A 266 -21.23 -14.46 4.33
N ASP A 267 -20.64 -15.60 3.98
CA ASP A 267 -19.82 -16.34 4.91
C ASP A 267 -18.62 -15.47 5.34
N LEU A 268 -18.47 -15.30 6.64
CA LEU A 268 -17.41 -14.50 7.22
C LEU A 268 -16.01 -14.98 6.80
N GLU A 269 -15.83 -16.29 6.56
CA GLU A 269 -14.55 -16.86 6.14
C GLU A 269 -14.17 -16.46 4.71
N GLU A 270 -15.14 -16.23 3.83
CA GLU A 270 -14.90 -15.78 2.44
C GLU A 270 -14.43 -14.32 2.39
N LEU A 271 -14.98 -13.47 3.26
CA LEU A 271 -14.62 -12.04 3.29
C LEU A 271 -13.29 -11.77 3.99
N TYR A 272 -12.89 -12.62 4.93
CA TYR A 272 -11.80 -12.30 5.84
C TYR A 272 -10.42 -12.31 5.17
N VAL A 273 -9.63 -11.27 5.45
CA VAL A 273 -8.21 -11.19 5.10
C VAL A 273 -7.34 -11.37 6.34
N PRO A 274 -6.28 -12.21 6.32
CA PRO A 274 -5.35 -12.40 7.43
C PRO A 274 -4.78 -11.09 7.99
N LEU A 275 -5.17 -10.73 9.22
CA LEU A 275 -4.66 -9.56 9.92
C LEU A 275 -3.25 -9.80 10.50
N HIS A 276 -2.48 -8.72 10.55
CA HIS A 276 -1.15 -8.68 11.15
C HIS A 276 -1.20 -7.97 12.50
N ALA A 277 -0.36 -8.40 13.44
CA ALA A 277 -0.17 -7.72 14.71
C ALA A 277 1.32 -7.61 15.06
N MET A 278 1.68 -6.50 15.71
CA MET A 278 2.93 -6.40 16.44
C MET A 278 2.75 -6.99 17.83
N ILE A 279 3.72 -7.78 18.28
CA ILE A 279 3.82 -8.25 19.67
C ILE A 279 4.95 -7.51 20.38
N ASP A 280 4.73 -7.06 21.63
CA ASP A 280 5.80 -6.54 22.47
C ASP A 280 6.60 -7.71 23.09
N LEU A 281 7.87 -7.83 22.69
CA LEU A 281 8.80 -8.87 23.17
C LEU A 281 9.35 -8.55 24.57
N ARG A 282 9.26 -7.31 25.06
CA ARG A 282 9.69 -6.92 26.42
C ARG A 282 8.70 -7.37 27.48
N GLY A 283 7.47 -7.74 27.07
CA GLY A 283 6.34 -7.93 27.95
C GLY A 283 5.56 -6.62 28.18
N VAL A 284 4.62 -6.65 29.12
CA VAL A 284 3.80 -5.48 29.51
C VAL A 284 4.70 -4.45 30.21
N GLY A 285 5.29 -3.50 29.46
CA GLY A 285 6.04 -2.34 30.00
C GLY A 285 5.15 -1.11 30.15
N GLU A 286 5.51 -0.10 30.95
CA GLU A 286 4.65 1.07 31.28
C GLU A 286 4.12 1.89 30.08
N ALA A 287 4.69 1.71 28.88
CA ALA A 287 4.25 2.41 27.68
C ALA A 287 2.80 2.07 27.30
N VAL A 288 1.96 3.11 27.23
CA VAL A 288 0.62 3.10 26.64
C VAL A 288 0.74 3.80 25.29
N PHE A 289 0.26 3.18 24.23
CA PHE A 289 0.27 3.77 22.89
C PHE A 289 -1.08 4.44 22.62
N ALA A 290 -1.06 5.62 22.00
CA ALA A 290 -2.26 6.34 21.59
C ALA A 290 -2.95 5.66 20.39
N ASP A 291 -2.16 5.17 19.43
CA ASP A 291 -2.66 4.53 18.21
C ASP A 291 -1.73 3.44 17.66
N ALA A 292 -2.16 2.80 16.56
CA ALA A 292 -1.39 1.75 15.89
C ALA A 292 -0.05 2.23 15.30
N ALA A 293 0.05 3.50 14.87
CA ALA A 293 1.24 4.04 14.24
C ALA A 293 2.34 4.31 15.29
N GLU A 294 1.97 4.89 16.43
CA GLU A 294 2.86 5.08 17.58
C GLU A 294 3.36 3.73 18.11
N ALA A 295 2.46 2.75 18.23
CA ALA A 295 2.83 1.39 18.62
C ALA A 295 3.83 0.77 17.63
N GLU A 296 3.59 0.89 16.32
CA GLU A 296 4.47 0.37 15.27
C GLU A 296 5.85 1.03 15.30
N GLN A 297 5.91 2.36 15.41
CA GLN A 297 7.16 3.11 15.45
C GLN A 297 7.99 2.72 16.68
N CYS A 298 7.40 2.77 17.87
CA CYS A 298 8.10 2.46 19.12
C CYS A 298 8.61 1.02 19.19
N LEU A 299 7.80 0.05 18.73
CA LEU A 299 8.17 -1.36 18.75
C LEU A 299 9.25 -1.70 17.72
N ARG A 300 9.30 -0.98 16.59
CA ARG A 300 10.38 -1.12 15.60
C ARG A 300 11.70 -0.54 16.10
N GLU A 301 11.68 0.70 16.59
CA GLU A 301 12.90 1.41 17.04
C GLU A 301 13.58 0.70 18.22
N SER A 302 12.79 0.08 19.09
CA SER A 302 13.30 -0.65 20.24
C SER A 302 13.91 -2.02 19.92
N ARG A 303 13.85 -2.50 18.66
CA ARG A 303 14.17 -3.89 18.24
C ARG A 303 13.49 -4.98 19.10
N ALA A 304 12.42 -4.59 19.79
CA ALA A 304 11.74 -5.42 20.76
C ALA A 304 10.28 -5.71 20.36
N GLY A 305 9.93 -5.48 19.10
CA GLY A 305 8.70 -5.92 18.46
C GLY A 305 8.93 -7.09 17.50
N CYS A 306 7.95 -7.98 17.38
CA CYS A 306 7.90 -8.97 16.30
C CYS A 306 6.54 -8.86 15.59
N GLU A 307 6.56 -8.87 14.26
CA GLU A 307 5.34 -8.93 13.47
C GLU A 307 4.92 -10.39 13.30
N ILE A 308 3.64 -10.66 13.54
CA ILE A 308 3.04 -11.99 13.37
C ILE A 308 1.71 -11.90 12.64
N LEU A 309 1.34 -12.98 11.96
CA LEU A 309 -0.05 -13.21 11.57
C LEU A 309 -0.88 -13.49 12.81
N LEU A 310 -2.08 -12.93 12.89
CA LEU A 310 -2.94 -13.10 14.06
C LEU A 310 -3.35 -14.57 14.29
N ILE A 311 -3.31 -15.39 13.23
CA ILE A 311 -3.54 -16.83 13.29
C ILE A 311 -2.48 -17.59 14.13
N ASP A 312 -1.27 -17.03 14.24
CA ASP A 312 -0.16 -17.60 15.01
C ASP A 312 -0.14 -17.13 16.47
N ALA A 313 -1.06 -16.25 16.87
CA ALA A 313 -1.06 -15.61 18.18
C ALA A 313 -1.05 -16.59 19.35
N PHE A 314 -1.83 -17.68 19.28
CA PHE A 314 -1.86 -18.69 20.35
C PHE A 314 -0.56 -19.50 20.44
N ARG A 315 0.08 -19.80 19.30
CA ARG A 315 1.40 -20.46 19.29
C ARG A 315 2.45 -19.56 19.92
N GLU A 316 2.43 -18.27 19.60
CA GLU A 316 3.34 -17.29 20.18
C GLU A 316 3.09 -17.06 21.68
N ALA A 317 1.82 -17.10 22.12
CA ALA A 317 1.45 -17.05 23.53
C ALA A 317 1.96 -18.29 24.28
N GLN A 318 1.80 -19.49 23.72
CA GLN A 318 2.33 -20.73 24.29
C GLN A 318 3.85 -20.71 24.43
N LYS A 319 4.58 -20.30 23.37
CA LYS A 319 6.05 -20.15 23.41
C LYS A 319 6.50 -19.22 24.54
N ARG A 320 5.72 -18.20 24.85
CA ARG A 320 5.99 -17.20 25.89
C ARG A 320 5.32 -17.48 27.23
N LYS A 321 4.68 -18.65 27.38
CA LYS A 321 3.96 -19.06 28.61
C LYS A 321 2.89 -18.04 29.03
N ARG A 322 2.23 -17.40 28.07
CA ARG A 322 1.09 -16.52 28.29
C ARG A 322 -0.20 -17.35 28.29
N ARG A 323 -1.14 -16.98 29.16
CA ARG A 323 -2.41 -17.68 29.37
C ARG A 323 -3.52 -17.24 28.43
N GLY A 324 -3.44 -16.02 27.91
CA GLY A 324 -4.47 -15.43 27.08
C GLY A 324 -3.93 -14.36 26.15
N LEU A 325 -4.81 -13.79 25.35
CA LEU A 325 -4.50 -12.77 24.36
C LEU A 325 -5.26 -11.48 24.66
N VAL A 326 -4.64 -10.35 24.38
CA VAL A 326 -5.31 -9.05 24.29
C VAL A 326 -5.08 -8.50 22.88
N ILE A 327 -6.15 -8.27 22.14
CA ILE A 327 -6.11 -7.71 20.78
C ILE A 327 -6.46 -6.24 20.85
N LEU A 328 -5.47 -5.39 20.61
CA LEU A 328 -5.58 -3.93 20.56
C LEU A 328 -5.65 -3.46 19.12
N GLY A 329 -6.50 -2.47 18.84
CA GLY A 329 -6.62 -1.93 17.49
C GLY A 329 -7.56 -0.74 17.41
N GLU A 330 -7.46 0.00 16.31
CA GLU A 330 -8.33 1.14 16.02
C GLU A 330 -9.82 0.73 15.87
N PRO A 331 -10.77 1.68 16.01
CA PRO A 331 -12.15 1.49 15.59
C PRO A 331 -12.23 0.99 14.14
N GLY A 332 -13.02 -0.05 13.88
CA GLY A 332 -13.15 -0.63 12.53
C GLY A 332 -11.98 -1.51 12.06
N SER A 333 -10.94 -1.72 12.88
CA SER A 333 -9.75 -2.52 12.52
C SER A 333 -10.00 -4.04 12.38
N GLY A 334 -11.23 -4.51 12.59
CA GLY A 334 -11.59 -5.94 12.45
C GLY A 334 -11.42 -6.80 13.71
N LYS A 335 -11.31 -6.21 14.91
CA LYS A 335 -11.19 -6.97 16.20
C LYS A 335 -12.34 -7.97 16.42
N THR A 336 -13.58 -7.48 16.48
CA THR A 336 -14.79 -8.31 16.64
C THR A 336 -14.92 -9.33 15.49
N THR A 337 -14.62 -8.91 14.27
CA THR A 337 -14.61 -9.76 13.08
C THR A 337 -13.65 -10.93 13.25
N HIS A 338 -12.45 -10.67 13.79
CA HIS A 338 -11.48 -11.72 14.07
C HIS A 338 -11.91 -12.66 15.20
N LEU A 339 -12.53 -12.16 16.28
CA LEU A 339 -13.07 -13.04 17.34
C LEU A 339 -14.14 -13.99 16.79
N LYS A 340 -15.06 -13.48 15.96
CA LYS A 340 -16.08 -14.31 15.31
C LYS A 340 -15.46 -15.33 14.36
N ARG A 341 -14.44 -14.95 13.59
CA ARG A 341 -13.69 -15.89 12.76
C ARG A 341 -13.02 -16.98 13.60
N LEU A 342 -12.37 -16.61 14.70
CA LEU A 342 -11.73 -17.57 15.60
C LEU A 342 -12.75 -18.56 16.17
N LEU A 343 -13.94 -18.07 16.53
CA LEU A 343 -15.06 -18.89 16.95
C LEU A 343 -15.48 -19.89 15.85
N LEU A 344 -15.73 -19.42 14.63
CA LEU A 344 -16.12 -20.30 13.51
C LEU A 344 -15.03 -21.31 13.16
N TRP A 345 -13.78 -20.86 13.15
CA TRP A 345 -12.63 -21.71 12.86
C TRP A 345 -12.49 -22.85 13.86
N CYS A 346 -12.72 -22.58 15.15
CA CYS A 346 -12.73 -23.62 16.19
C CYS A 346 -13.85 -24.64 15.95
N LEU A 347 -15.04 -24.20 15.51
CA LEU A 347 -16.19 -25.06 15.25
C LEU A 347 -16.05 -25.90 13.97
N ARG A 348 -15.53 -25.31 12.88
CA ARG A 348 -15.50 -25.91 11.53
C ARG A 348 -14.23 -26.73 11.25
N ALA A 349 -13.07 -26.19 11.54
CA ALA A 349 -11.77 -26.77 11.13
C ALA A 349 -11.01 -27.43 12.29
N GLY A 350 -11.52 -27.32 13.52
CA GLY A 350 -10.91 -27.87 14.71
C GLY A 350 -9.77 -27.01 15.26
N ALA A 351 -9.84 -26.71 16.55
CA ALA A 351 -8.96 -25.79 17.27
C ALA A 351 -7.47 -26.22 17.34
N ALA A 352 -7.16 -27.49 17.06
CA ALA A 352 -5.78 -28.00 17.05
C ALA A 352 -4.88 -27.28 16.04
N SER A 353 -5.45 -26.88 14.89
CA SER A 353 -4.74 -26.15 13.84
C SER A 353 -4.26 -24.75 14.29
N SER A 354 -4.87 -24.20 15.34
CA SER A 354 -4.60 -22.88 15.93
C SER A 354 -3.58 -22.87 17.05
N GLY A 355 -3.03 -24.02 17.43
CA GLY A 355 -2.28 -24.16 18.68
C GLY A 355 -3.18 -24.19 19.92
N LEU A 356 -4.49 -24.35 19.76
CA LEU A 356 -5.43 -24.55 20.85
C LEU A 356 -5.71 -26.05 21.04
N PRO A 357 -6.17 -26.50 22.22
CA PRO A 357 -6.58 -27.90 22.44
C PRO A 357 -7.71 -28.32 21.47
N SER A 358 -7.67 -29.55 20.97
CA SER A 358 -8.62 -30.05 19.96
C SER A 358 -10.08 -30.09 20.44
N ASP A 359 -10.32 -30.17 21.75
CA ASP A 359 -11.64 -30.26 22.36
C ASP A 359 -12.10 -28.95 23.03
N ILE A 360 -11.41 -27.84 22.77
CA ILE A 360 -11.78 -26.52 23.27
C ILE A 360 -13.08 -26.02 22.61
N LEU A 361 -13.96 -25.40 23.40
CA LEU A 361 -15.19 -24.80 22.89
C LEU A 361 -15.18 -23.28 23.02
N PRO A 362 -15.46 -22.51 21.95
CA PRO A 362 -15.53 -21.06 21.99
C PRO A 362 -16.83 -20.59 22.66
N VAL A 363 -16.73 -19.54 23.48
CA VAL A 363 -17.87 -18.83 24.09
C VAL A 363 -17.70 -17.34 23.83
N TYR A 364 -18.64 -16.74 23.08
CA TYR A 364 -18.64 -15.31 22.76
C TYR A 364 -19.27 -14.51 23.90
N LEU A 365 -18.58 -13.46 24.37
CA LEU A 365 -18.91 -12.70 25.57
C LEU A 365 -18.80 -11.18 25.29
N PRO A 366 -19.86 -10.52 24.81
CA PRO A 366 -19.85 -9.08 24.53
C PRO A 366 -19.87 -8.27 25.83
N LEU A 367 -18.77 -7.56 26.15
CA LEU A 367 -18.60 -6.87 27.42
C LEU A 367 -19.59 -5.70 27.64
N ARG A 368 -20.12 -5.10 26.58
CA ARG A 368 -21.22 -4.12 26.68
C ARG A 368 -22.50 -4.65 27.33
N GLU A 369 -22.69 -5.98 27.36
CA GLU A 369 -23.87 -6.61 27.96
C GLU A 369 -23.66 -6.98 29.43
N LEU A 370 -22.44 -6.77 29.96
CA LEU A 370 -22.11 -7.02 31.35
C LEU A 370 -22.72 -5.93 32.25
N ARG A 371 -23.74 -6.30 33.02
CA ARG A 371 -24.49 -5.36 33.88
C ARG A 371 -24.08 -5.37 35.35
N ASP A 372 -23.64 -6.52 35.87
CA ASP A 372 -23.38 -6.71 37.29
C ASP A 372 -22.18 -7.64 37.51
N LEU A 373 -21.06 -7.08 37.99
CA LEU A 373 -19.83 -7.81 38.27
C LEU A 373 -19.94 -8.76 39.47
N SER A 374 -20.87 -8.50 40.40
CA SER A 374 -20.99 -9.24 41.65
C SER A 374 -21.51 -10.66 41.46
N GLN A 375 -22.23 -10.91 40.36
CA GLN A 375 -22.77 -12.23 40.02
C GLN A 375 -21.71 -13.18 39.43
N GLY A 376 -20.54 -12.65 39.07
CA GLY A 376 -19.41 -13.43 38.58
C GLY A 376 -19.54 -13.88 37.11
N LEU A 377 -18.47 -14.48 36.60
CA LEU A 377 -18.37 -14.95 35.21
C LEU A 377 -19.39 -16.06 34.88
N ASP A 378 -19.77 -16.87 35.87
CA ASP A 378 -20.69 -17.99 35.64
C ASP A 378 -22.09 -17.51 35.28
N ALA A 379 -22.60 -16.50 36.00
CA ALA A 379 -23.88 -15.88 35.70
C ALA A 379 -23.86 -15.17 34.35
N PHE A 380 -22.74 -14.52 34.00
CA PHE A 380 -22.62 -13.86 32.71
C PHE A 380 -22.62 -14.86 31.55
N ILE A 381 -21.89 -15.97 31.66
CA ILE A 381 -21.92 -17.05 30.67
C ILE A 381 -23.32 -17.65 30.56
N GLU A 382 -23.98 -17.93 31.69
CA GLU A 382 -25.34 -18.45 31.69
C GLU A 382 -26.31 -17.49 30.98
N GLN A 383 -26.25 -16.19 31.28
CA GLN A 383 -27.08 -15.17 30.64
C GLN A 383 -26.89 -15.11 29.12
N GLN A 384 -25.64 -15.25 28.65
CA GLN A 384 -25.34 -15.22 27.21
C GLN A 384 -25.84 -16.49 26.51
N LEU A 385 -25.79 -17.64 27.19
CA LEU A 385 -26.20 -18.93 26.64
C LEU A 385 -27.72 -19.19 26.73
N ASP A 386 -28.40 -18.58 27.69
CA ASP A 386 -29.87 -18.57 27.85
C ASP A 386 -30.57 -17.57 26.90
N SER A 387 -29.81 -16.96 25.98
CA SER A 387 -30.37 -16.07 24.96
C SER A 387 -31.41 -16.79 24.11
N PRO A 388 -32.58 -16.15 23.82
CA PRO A 388 -33.60 -16.73 22.95
C PRO A 388 -33.09 -17.14 21.56
N HIS A 389 -31.97 -16.56 21.12
CA HIS A 389 -31.33 -16.87 19.84
C HIS A 389 -30.55 -18.18 19.84
N LEU A 390 -30.05 -18.62 21.01
CA LEU A 390 -29.33 -19.89 21.16
C LEU A 390 -30.24 -21.01 21.65
N GLY A 391 -31.30 -20.69 22.41
CA GLY A 391 -32.33 -21.65 22.81
C GLY A 391 -31.83 -22.81 23.67
N MET A 392 -30.77 -22.59 24.46
CA MET A 392 -30.21 -23.61 25.34
C MET A 392 -31.10 -23.79 26.59
N GLY A 393 -31.13 -25.00 27.16
CA GLY A 393 -31.90 -25.27 28.37
C GLY A 393 -31.23 -24.70 29.63
N GLU A 394 -32.05 -24.36 30.62
CA GLU A 394 -31.60 -23.79 31.91
C GLU A 394 -30.41 -24.57 32.52
N GLY A 395 -29.40 -23.83 32.99
CA GLY A 395 -28.19 -24.36 33.62
C GLY A 395 -27.17 -24.96 32.64
N PHE A 396 -27.34 -24.76 31.33
CA PHE A 396 -26.38 -25.25 30.32
C PHE A 396 -25.02 -24.58 30.46
N GLY A 397 -24.97 -23.27 30.72
CA GLY A 397 -23.71 -22.55 30.90
C GLY A 397 -22.91 -23.08 32.08
N MET A 398 -23.58 -23.36 33.19
CA MET A 398 -22.95 -24.00 34.36
C MET A 398 -22.41 -25.40 34.05
N ARG A 399 -23.09 -26.19 33.20
CA ARG A 399 -22.59 -27.50 32.74
C ARG A 399 -21.37 -27.34 31.84
N LEU A 400 -21.39 -26.36 30.93
CA LEU A 400 -20.28 -26.04 30.02
C LEU A 400 -19.03 -25.59 30.80
N LEU A 401 -19.22 -24.78 31.85
CA LEU A 401 -18.15 -24.37 32.75
C LEU A 401 -17.52 -25.53 33.51
N LYS A 402 -18.33 -26.49 33.99
CA LYS A 402 -17.83 -27.71 34.64
C LYS A 402 -17.04 -28.62 33.70
N ARG A 403 -17.39 -28.65 32.40
CA ARG A 403 -16.60 -29.35 31.37
C ARG A 403 -15.18 -28.78 31.28
N GLY A 404 -15.03 -27.45 31.40
CA GLY A 404 -13.76 -26.76 31.20
C GLY A 404 -13.31 -26.79 29.74
N ARG A 405 -12.05 -26.38 29.47
CA ARG A 405 -11.52 -26.23 28.10
C ARG A 405 -12.40 -25.31 27.27
N LEU A 406 -12.58 -24.09 27.75
CA LEU A 406 -13.33 -23.05 27.06
C LEU A 406 -12.39 -21.97 26.53
N LEU A 407 -12.65 -21.52 25.30
CA LEU A 407 -12.06 -20.33 24.73
C LEU A 407 -13.03 -19.17 24.98
N LEU A 408 -12.70 -18.30 25.93
CA LEU A 408 -13.55 -17.19 26.35
C LEU A 408 -13.22 -15.95 25.52
N LEU A 409 -14.14 -15.51 24.67
CA LEU A 409 -13.95 -14.41 23.73
C LEU A 409 -14.65 -13.14 24.28
N PHE A 410 -13.93 -12.37 25.09
CA PHE A 410 -14.42 -11.11 25.64
C PHE A 410 -14.28 -9.99 24.61
N ASP A 411 -15.40 -9.49 24.11
CA ASP A 411 -15.41 -8.47 23.06
C ASP A 411 -15.72 -7.08 23.61
N GLY A 412 -14.82 -6.11 23.37
CA GLY A 412 -15.06 -4.69 23.58
C GLY A 412 -14.86 -4.20 25.01
N LEU A 413 -13.65 -4.37 25.59
CA LEU A 413 -13.35 -3.81 26.92
C LEU A 413 -13.47 -2.27 26.94
N ASP A 414 -13.23 -1.61 25.80
CA ASP A 414 -13.43 -0.18 25.61
C ASP A 414 -14.91 0.25 25.57
N GLU A 415 -15.85 -0.68 25.35
CA GLU A 415 -17.29 -0.38 25.34
C GLU A 415 -17.85 -0.14 26.75
N VAL A 416 -17.06 -0.44 27.79
CA VAL A 416 -17.34 -0.02 29.17
C VAL A 416 -17.01 1.46 29.30
N SER A 417 -18.04 2.31 29.40
CA SER A 417 -17.93 3.76 29.34
C SER A 417 -17.16 4.39 30.51
N ASP A 418 -17.23 3.81 31.71
CA ASP A 418 -16.52 4.31 32.88
C ASP A 418 -15.10 3.71 33.02
N VAL A 419 -14.09 4.54 33.24
CA VAL A 419 -12.68 4.12 33.39
C VAL A 419 -12.49 3.31 34.67
N GLU A 420 -13.14 3.70 35.77
CA GLU A 420 -13.04 2.97 37.03
C GLU A 420 -13.73 1.61 36.90
N HIS A 421 -14.94 1.58 36.36
CA HIS A 421 -15.66 0.35 36.05
C HIS A 421 -14.88 -0.51 35.05
N ARG A 422 -14.26 0.06 34.01
CA ARG A 422 -13.41 -0.69 33.06
C ARG A 422 -12.22 -1.33 33.77
N ALA A 423 -11.57 -0.62 34.69
CA ALA A 423 -10.52 -1.19 35.55
C ALA A 423 -11.07 -2.30 36.46
N GLN A 424 -12.30 -2.15 36.97
CA GLN A 424 -12.99 -3.21 37.72
C GLN A 424 -13.29 -4.43 36.81
N VAL A 425 -13.74 -4.23 35.57
CA VAL A 425 -13.96 -5.31 34.58
C VAL A 425 -12.64 -6.00 34.25
N ALA A 426 -11.56 -5.26 34.00
CA ALA A 426 -10.24 -5.83 33.74
C ALA A 426 -9.79 -6.73 34.90
N ARG A 427 -9.83 -6.21 36.14
CA ARG A 427 -9.52 -7.00 37.36
C ARG A 427 -10.45 -8.20 37.52
N TRP A 428 -11.72 -8.07 37.17
CA TRP A 428 -12.69 -9.15 37.21
C TRP A 428 -12.37 -10.26 36.20
N ILE A 429 -12.00 -9.92 34.96
CA ILE A 429 -11.53 -10.89 33.94
C ILE A 429 -10.30 -11.64 34.49
N GLU A 430 -9.32 -10.93 35.05
CA GLU A 430 -8.12 -11.55 35.61
C GLU A 430 -8.45 -12.53 36.74
N ALA A 431 -9.29 -12.10 37.69
CA ALA A 431 -9.71 -12.92 38.82
C ALA A 431 -10.48 -14.17 38.34
N ALA A 432 -11.43 -14.00 37.41
CA ALA A 432 -12.26 -15.07 36.90
C ALA A 432 -11.47 -16.13 36.10
N VAL A 433 -10.45 -15.70 35.36
CA VAL A 433 -9.55 -16.58 34.61
C VAL A 433 -8.53 -17.24 35.53
N LYS A 434 -8.10 -16.57 36.61
CA LYS A 434 -7.17 -17.14 37.60
C LYS A 434 -7.75 -18.39 38.27
N THR A 435 -9.05 -18.39 38.57
CA THR A 435 -9.75 -19.54 39.18
C THR A 435 -10.13 -20.63 38.17
N ARG A 436 -9.91 -20.43 36.86
CA ARG A 436 -10.28 -21.35 35.78
C ARG A 436 -9.07 -21.66 34.88
N PRO A 437 -8.14 -22.53 35.32
CA PRO A 437 -6.90 -22.81 34.59
C PRO A 437 -7.12 -23.52 33.25
N SER A 438 -8.24 -24.21 33.07
CA SER A 438 -8.61 -24.89 31.83
C SER A 438 -9.21 -23.96 30.77
N CYS A 439 -9.49 -22.69 31.09
CA CYS A 439 -10.03 -21.72 30.14
C CYS A 439 -8.92 -20.82 29.56
N THR A 440 -9.05 -20.48 28.28
CA THR A 440 -8.16 -19.58 27.53
C THR A 440 -8.91 -18.30 27.19
N PRO A 441 -8.57 -17.13 27.76
CA PRO A 441 -9.25 -15.89 27.43
C PRO A 441 -8.62 -15.16 26.24
N VAL A 442 -9.47 -14.51 25.46
CA VAL A 442 -9.11 -13.51 24.44
C VAL A 442 -9.92 -12.26 24.74
N VAL A 443 -9.27 -11.10 24.84
CA VAL A 443 -9.93 -9.83 25.13
C VAL A 443 -9.65 -8.85 23.99
N THR A 444 -10.65 -8.16 23.47
CA THR A 444 -10.45 -7.06 22.52
C THR A 444 -10.59 -5.72 23.22
N CYS A 445 -9.77 -4.74 22.82
CA CYS A 445 -9.88 -3.36 23.29
C CYS A 445 -9.35 -2.37 22.24
N ARG A 446 -9.70 -1.09 22.37
CA ARG A 446 -9.03 0.02 21.66
C ARG A 446 -7.77 0.46 22.41
N PHE A 447 -6.78 1.01 21.70
CA PHE A 447 -5.59 1.63 22.32
C PHE A 447 -5.96 2.67 23.37
N ALA A 448 -6.83 3.61 22.98
CA ALA A 448 -7.50 4.61 23.80
C ALA A 448 -7.94 4.15 25.19
N GLY A 449 -8.48 2.93 25.25
CA GLY A 449 -9.20 2.42 26.40
C GLY A 449 -8.38 1.50 27.29
N TYR A 450 -7.12 1.26 26.90
CA TYR A 450 -6.29 0.21 27.44
C TYR A 450 -4.97 0.79 27.99
N GLY A 451 -5.02 1.22 29.25
CA GLY A 451 -3.90 1.80 29.97
C GLY A 451 -4.18 1.90 31.48
N GLY A 452 -3.16 2.20 32.28
CA GLY A 452 -3.27 2.27 33.74
C GLY A 452 -3.87 1.00 34.35
N ASP A 453 -4.82 1.16 35.28
CA ASP A 453 -5.49 0.06 35.99
C ASP A 453 -6.45 -0.78 35.12
N ALA A 454 -6.78 -0.34 33.90
CA ALA A 454 -7.57 -1.10 32.94
C ALA A 454 -6.72 -2.05 32.08
N ARG A 455 -5.39 -1.94 32.17
CA ARG A 455 -4.47 -2.82 31.45
C ARG A 455 -4.41 -4.20 32.11
N LEU A 456 -4.54 -5.24 31.31
CA LEU A 456 -4.45 -6.61 31.80
C LEU A 456 -2.98 -6.99 32.06
N GLY A 457 -2.78 -7.82 33.07
CA GLY A 457 -1.48 -8.21 33.58
C GLY A 457 -0.67 -9.10 32.63
N PRO A 458 0.59 -9.41 33.01
CA PRO A 458 1.56 -10.08 32.15
C PRO A 458 1.19 -11.52 31.78
N GLN A 459 0.14 -12.10 32.34
CA GLN A 459 -0.40 -13.38 31.91
C GLN A 459 -1.04 -13.31 30.51
N PHE A 460 -1.31 -12.12 29.97
CA PHE A 460 -1.81 -11.93 28.62
C PHE A 460 -0.69 -11.53 27.64
N LEU A 461 -0.81 -11.97 26.38
CA LEU A 461 0.00 -11.48 25.28
C LEU A 461 -0.74 -10.33 24.59
N GLU A 462 -0.15 -9.13 24.58
CA GLU A 462 -0.69 -7.98 23.88
C GLU A 462 -0.34 -8.04 22.38
N LEU A 463 -1.37 -7.91 21.55
CA LEU A 463 -1.32 -7.98 20.09
C LEU A 463 -1.82 -6.64 19.54
N HIS A 464 -0.95 -5.88 18.90
CA HIS A 464 -1.25 -4.54 18.40
C HIS A 464 -1.56 -4.66 16.91
N LEU A 465 -2.84 -4.64 16.55
CA LEU A 465 -3.29 -4.79 15.17
C LEU A 465 -2.72 -3.67 14.30
N ARG A 466 -2.23 -4.07 13.13
CA ARG A 466 -1.73 -3.14 12.13
C ARG A 466 -2.84 -2.76 11.15
N PRO A 467 -2.81 -1.54 10.60
CA PRO A 467 -3.64 -1.20 9.44
C PRO A 467 -3.36 -2.15 8.28
N LEU A 468 -4.36 -2.42 7.44
CA LEU A 468 -4.17 -3.28 6.27
C LEU A 468 -3.03 -2.76 5.40
N THR A 469 -2.26 -3.67 4.81
CA THR A 469 -1.35 -3.37 3.70
C THR A 469 -2.13 -3.16 2.42
N ARG A 470 -1.49 -2.60 1.39
CA ARG A 470 -2.12 -2.43 0.08
C ARG A 470 -2.62 -3.77 -0.48
N GLU A 471 -1.80 -4.81 -0.37
CA GLU A 471 -2.12 -6.16 -0.85
C GLU A 471 -3.31 -6.74 -0.09
N GLN A 472 -3.38 -6.53 1.24
CA GLN A 472 -4.52 -6.94 2.05
C GLN A 472 -5.79 -6.17 1.71
N SER A 473 -5.70 -4.87 1.42
CA SER A 473 -6.84 -4.05 0.97
C SER A 473 -7.35 -4.52 -0.40
N GLU A 474 -6.45 -4.77 -1.35
CA GLU A 474 -6.84 -5.29 -2.68
C GLU A 474 -7.44 -6.69 -2.59
N ALA A 475 -6.88 -7.58 -1.75
CA ALA A 475 -7.47 -8.89 -1.46
C ALA A 475 -8.86 -8.75 -0.82
N PHE A 476 -9.03 -7.83 0.12
CA PHE A 476 -10.33 -7.56 0.74
C PHE A 476 -11.35 -7.10 -0.29
N ILE A 477 -10.98 -6.18 -1.20
CA ILE A 477 -11.87 -5.71 -2.28
C ILE A 477 -12.32 -6.89 -3.15
N ARG A 478 -11.38 -7.74 -3.60
CA ARG A 478 -11.69 -8.91 -4.43
C ARG A 478 -12.61 -9.89 -3.69
N ASN A 479 -12.31 -10.22 -2.45
CA ASN A 479 -13.12 -11.12 -1.63
C ASN A 479 -14.52 -10.56 -1.38
N TRP A 480 -14.62 -9.25 -1.11
CA TRP A 480 -15.90 -8.58 -0.90
C TRP A 480 -16.76 -8.62 -2.15
N TYR A 481 -16.23 -8.29 -3.32
CA TYR A 481 -16.99 -8.34 -4.57
C TYR A 481 -17.34 -9.77 -4.96
N HIS A 482 -16.44 -10.72 -4.76
CA HIS A 482 -16.71 -12.14 -5.01
C HIS A 482 -17.92 -12.57 -4.16
N ALA A 483 -17.87 -12.37 -2.85
CA ALA A 483 -18.93 -12.80 -1.95
C ALA A 483 -20.27 -12.08 -2.23
N VAL A 484 -20.23 -10.78 -2.53
CA VAL A 484 -21.44 -9.99 -2.81
C VAL A 484 -22.05 -10.34 -4.17
N GLU A 485 -21.29 -10.36 -5.25
CA GLU A 485 -21.86 -10.52 -6.59
C GLU A 485 -22.22 -11.99 -6.90
N THR A 486 -21.47 -12.97 -6.39
CA THR A 486 -21.84 -14.40 -6.53
C THR A 486 -23.09 -14.74 -5.72
N GLY A 487 -23.24 -14.18 -4.52
CA GLY A 487 -24.44 -14.36 -3.70
C GLY A 487 -25.70 -13.71 -4.27
N LEU A 488 -25.58 -12.89 -5.33
CA LEU A 488 -26.71 -12.26 -6.02
C LEU A 488 -27.00 -12.82 -7.40
N ALA A 489 -25.99 -13.38 -8.05
CA ALA A 489 -26.13 -13.83 -9.41
C ALA A 489 -27.03 -15.07 -9.46
N THR A 490 -27.98 -15.07 -10.40
CA THR A 490 -28.77 -16.26 -10.74
C THR A 490 -27.87 -17.37 -11.30
N GLU A 491 -26.79 -16.99 -11.98
CA GLU A 491 -25.76 -17.87 -12.53
C GLU A 491 -24.39 -17.54 -11.90
N PRO A 492 -23.79 -18.46 -11.11
CA PRO A 492 -22.54 -18.19 -10.39
C PRO A 492 -21.37 -17.71 -11.27
N ALA A 493 -21.20 -18.31 -12.46
CA ALA A 493 -20.15 -17.93 -13.40
C ALA A 493 -20.26 -16.47 -13.88
N GLN A 494 -21.48 -15.95 -14.06
CA GLN A 494 -21.70 -14.55 -14.41
C GLN A 494 -21.41 -13.61 -13.23
N GLY A 495 -21.74 -14.05 -12.02
CA GLY A 495 -21.41 -13.35 -10.78
C GLY A 495 -19.90 -13.19 -10.57
N GLU A 496 -19.12 -14.24 -10.84
CA GLU A 496 -17.65 -14.21 -10.72
C GLU A 496 -16.99 -13.21 -11.68
N VAL A 497 -17.43 -13.19 -12.95
CA VAL A 497 -16.91 -12.23 -13.94
C VAL A 497 -17.23 -10.79 -13.49
N THR A 498 -18.47 -10.55 -13.07
CA THR A 498 -18.91 -9.23 -12.58
C THR A 498 -18.13 -8.79 -11.34
N ALA A 499 -17.89 -9.72 -10.40
CA ALA A 499 -17.09 -9.48 -9.21
C ALA A 499 -15.67 -9.04 -9.57
N SER A 500 -15.00 -9.81 -10.43
CA SER A 500 -13.62 -9.52 -10.85
C SER A 500 -13.51 -8.17 -11.55
N THR A 501 -14.41 -7.89 -12.52
CA THR A 501 -14.42 -6.61 -13.24
C THR A 501 -14.60 -5.42 -12.28
N ARG A 502 -15.57 -5.48 -11.37
CA ARG A 502 -15.83 -4.38 -10.42
C ARG A 502 -14.74 -4.21 -9.37
N ALA A 503 -14.13 -5.31 -8.94
CA ALA A 503 -13.00 -5.26 -8.00
C ALA A 503 -11.80 -4.54 -8.63
N GLU A 504 -11.41 -4.93 -9.85
CA GLU A 504 -10.28 -4.32 -10.55
C GLU A 504 -10.56 -2.87 -10.97
N GLU A 505 -11.80 -2.54 -11.33
CA GLU A 505 -12.23 -1.15 -11.55
C GLU A 505 -12.00 -0.30 -10.29
N LEU A 506 -12.45 -0.76 -9.12
CA LEU A 506 -12.25 -0.04 -7.86
C LEU A 506 -10.77 0.08 -7.49
N ILE A 507 -9.99 -0.99 -7.64
CA ILE A 507 -8.55 -0.99 -7.33
C ILE A 507 -7.82 0.01 -8.24
N SER A 508 -8.11 0.00 -9.54
CA SER A 508 -7.57 0.96 -10.50
C SER A 508 -7.95 2.39 -10.11
N ARG A 509 -9.23 2.64 -9.80
CA ARG A 509 -9.74 3.96 -9.41
C ARG A 509 -9.08 4.49 -8.13
N LEU A 510 -8.92 3.66 -7.10
CA LEU A 510 -8.21 4.02 -5.87
C LEU A 510 -6.71 4.30 -6.12
N GLY A 511 -6.18 3.80 -7.22
CA GLY A 511 -4.84 4.08 -7.70
C GLY A 511 -4.69 5.39 -8.45
N GLU A 512 -5.73 6.17 -8.73
CA GLU A 512 -5.63 7.45 -9.47
C GLU A 512 -5.18 8.63 -8.59
N PRO A 513 -4.60 9.71 -9.16
CA PRO A 513 -4.12 10.88 -8.40
C PRO A 513 -5.13 11.49 -7.42
N ASP A 514 -6.42 11.52 -7.80
CA ASP A 514 -7.55 12.01 -7.00
C ASP A 514 -7.73 11.24 -5.68
N PHE A 515 -7.35 9.95 -5.65
CA PHE A 515 -7.55 9.04 -4.52
C PHE A 515 -6.24 8.64 -3.81
N ARG A 516 -5.09 9.18 -4.24
CA ARG A 516 -3.77 8.97 -3.61
C ARG A 516 -3.50 9.87 -2.40
N SER A 517 -4.47 10.68 -1.95
CA SER A 517 -4.26 11.52 -0.77
C SER A 517 -4.02 10.67 0.48
N ALA A 518 -3.24 11.18 1.44
CA ALA A 518 -2.95 10.44 2.68
C ALA A 518 -4.22 10.03 3.43
N ARG A 519 -5.28 10.85 3.36
CA ARG A 519 -6.59 10.57 3.95
C ARG A 519 -7.30 9.40 3.24
N MET A 520 -7.25 9.35 1.92
CA MET A 520 -7.83 8.24 1.16
C MET A 520 -7.08 6.93 1.39
N VAL A 521 -5.75 6.97 1.45
CA VAL A 521 -4.94 5.80 1.82
C VAL A 521 -5.28 5.33 3.24
N ALA A 522 -5.48 6.24 4.20
CA ALA A 522 -5.90 5.86 5.55
C ALA A 522 -7.27 5.15 5.57
N MET A 523 -8.22 5.58 4.71
CA MET A 523 -9.51 4.90 4.57
C MET A 523 -9.37 3.47 4.03
N THR A 524 -8.55 3.25 3.01
CA THR A 524 -8.40 1.90 2.40
C THR A 524 -7.71 0.91 3.33
N ARG A 525 -7.00 1.40 4.36
CA ARG A 525 -6.29 0.58 5.35
C ARG A 525 -7.14 0.19 6.56
N ASN A 526 -8.35 0.72 6.67
CA ASN A 526 -9.33 0.36 7.70
C ASN A 526 -10.44 -0.52 7.10
N PRO A 527 -10.60 -1.80 7.52
CA PRO A 527 -11.59 -2.71 6.94
C PRO A 527 -13.02 -2.18 6.89
N LEU A 528 -13.46 -1.44 7.92
CA LEU A 528 -14.82 -0.87 7.96
C LEU A 528 -15.00 0.23 6.91
N LEU A 529 -14.02 1.13 6.80
CA LEU A 529 -14.06 2.21 5.80
C LEU A 529 -13.86 1.66 4.38
N LEU A 530 -13.05 0.63 4.21
CA LEU A 530 -12.87 -0.05 2.93
C LEU A 530 -14.17 -0.74 2.48
N ALA A 531 -14.87 -1.44 3.39
CA ALA A 531 -16.18 -2.01 3.11
C ALA A 531 -17.21 -0.92 2.72
N ASN A 532 -17.15 0.25 3.37
CA ASN A 532 -17.97 1.41 3.02
C ASN A 532 -17.66 1.88 1.58
N LEU A 533 -16.38 2.00 1.21
CA LEU A 533 -15.97 2.36 -0.16
C LEU A 533 -16.45 1.35 -1.21
N CYS A 534 -16.31 0.04 -0.95
CA CYS A 534 -16.83 -1.00 -1.84
C CYS A 534 -18.34 -0.86 -2.05
N LEU A 535 -19.07 -0.56 -0.98
CA LEU A 535 -20.51 -0.38 -1.03
C LEU A 535 -20.89 0.86 -1.86
N VAL A 536 -20.25 2.01 -1.61
CA VAL A 536 -20.42 3.26 -2.40
C VAL A 536 -20.16 3.00 -3.89
N HIS A 537 -19.04 2.36 -4.21
CA HIS A 537 -18.66 2.03 -5.59
C HIS A 537 -19.71 1.17 -6.28
N ARG A 538 -20.09 0.05 -5.64
CA ARG A 538 -21.01 -0.94 -6.21
C ARG A 538 -22.37 -0.35 -6.58
N ASP A 539 -22.92 0.47 -5.70
CA ASP A 539 -24.29 0.95 -5.84
C ASP A 539 -24.44 2.15 -6.79
N ARG A 540 -23.34 2.88 -7.01
CA ARG A 540 -23.25 3.96 -8.01
C ARG A 540 -22.81 3.44 -9.38
N GLY A 541 -22.17 2.26 -9.43
CA GLY A 541 -21.46 1.78 -10.62
C GLY A 541 -20.18 2.58 -10.88
N GLY A 542 -19.52 3.06 -9.82
CA GLY A 542 -18.31 3.88 -9.88
C GLY A 542 -18.16 4.79 -8.64
N LEU A 543 -16.94 5.21 -8.31
CA LEU A 543 -16.71 6.20 -7.25
C LEU A 543 -17.07 7.60 -7.76
N PRO A 544 -17.67 8.46 -6.92
CA PRO A 544 -17.93 9.85 -7.29
C PRO A 544 -16.62 10.59 -7.63
N ARG A 545 -16.70 11.50 -8.61
CA ARG A 545 -15.61 12.44 -8.90
C ARG A 545 -15.52 13.47 -7.78
N GLY A 546 -14.31 13.70 -7.28
CA GLY A 546 -14.02 14.64 -6.19
C GLY A 546 -14.19 14.04 -4.78
N ARG A 547 -13.20 14.29 -3.92
CA ARG A 547 -13.11 13.71 -2.56
C ARG A 547 -14.24 14.16 -1.63
N ALA A 548 -14.67 15.42 -1.74
CA ALA A 548 -15.76 15.95 -0.92
C ALA A 548 -17.06 15.14 -1.07
N ARG A 549 -17.41 14.80 -2.32
CA ARG A 549 -18.59 13.98 -2.58
C ARG A 549 -18.44 12.54 -2.08
N LEU A 550 -17.25 11.97 -2.17
CA LEU A 550 -16.99 10.64 -1.62
C LEU A 550 -17.18 10.62 -0.08
N TYR A 551 -16.65 11.62 0.63
CA TYR A 551 -16.84 11.74 2.07
C TYR A 551 -18.31 11.92 2.44
N ASP A 552 -19.06 12.73 1.68
CA ASP A 552 -20.50 12.90 1.89
C ASP A 552 -21.25 11.57 1.84
N GLU A 553 -20.97 10.79 0.80
CA GLU A 553 -21.62 9.50 0.59
C GLU A 553 -21.20 8.51 1.69
N CYS A 554 -19.92 8.44 2.04
CA CYS A 554 -19.46 7.56 3.12
C CYS A 554 -20.11 7.89 4.48
N ILE A 555 -20.32 9.17 4.80
CA ILE A 555 -21.00 9.62 6.02
C ILE A 555 -22.48 9.22 6.00
N GLU A 556 -23.14 9.37 4.85
CA GLU A 556 -24.54 8.96 4.67
C GLU A 556 -24.71 7.45 4.92
N VAL A 557 -23.78 6.63 4.43
CA VAL A 557 -23.77 5.18 4.66
C VAL A 557 -23.72 4.85 6.15
N LEU A 558 -22.81 5.48 6.88
CA LEU A 558 -22.60 5.21 8.30
C LEU A 558 -23.80 5.65 9.14
N LEU A 559 -24.35 6.84 8.90
CA LEU A 559 -25.41 7.42 9.75
C LEU A 559 -26.77 6.74 9.58
N GLU A 560 -27.16 6.41 8.35
CA GLU A 560 -28.55 6.06 8.04
C GLU A 560 -28.67 4.67 7.44
N ARG A 561 -27.96 4.42 6.35
CA ARG A 561 -28.21 3.25 5.48
C ARG A 561 -27.84 1.91 6.14
N TRP A 562 -26.87 1.91 7.07
CA TRP A 562 -26.49 0.70 7.82
C TRP A 562 -27.55 0.24 8.84
N ARG A 563 -28.45 1.12 9.31
CA ARG A 563 -29.52 0.74 10.24
C ARG A 563 -30.76 0.24 9.52
N GLU A 564 -31.12 0.87 8.40
CA GLU A 564 -32.23 0.43 7.53
C GLU A 564 -32.04 -1.04 7.10
N SER A 565 -30.81 -1.33 6.67
CA SER A 565 -30.23 -2.66 6.47
C SER A 565 -30.63 -3.69 7.54
N LYS A 566 -30.42 -3.35 8.81
CA LYS A 566 -30.68 -4.19 9.99
C LYS A 566 -32.13 -4.15 10.48
N LYS A 567 -33.04 -3.47 9.76
CA LYS A 567 -34.43 -3.19 10.21
C LYS A 567 -34.50 -2.47 11.57
N LEU A 568 -33.45 -1.73 11.91
CA LEU A 568 -33.42 -0.93 13.13
C LEU A 568 -33.98 0.47 12.82
N PRO A 569 -34.75 1.08 13.74
CA PRO A 569 -35.27 2.43 13.53
C PRO A 569 -34.10 3.42 13.39
N VAL A 570 -34.16 4.28 12.37
CA VAL A 570 -33.17 5.36 12.17
C VAL A 570 -33.48 6.47 13.17
N THR A 571 -32.61 6.64 14.16
CA THR A 571 -32.77 7.65 15.21
C THR A 571 -32.14 8.99 14.81
N VAL A 572 -31.13 8.96 13.94
CA VAL A 572 -30.46 10.13 13.36
C VAL A 572 -30.37 9.93 11.85
N THR A 573 -31.07 10.74 11.06
CA THR A 573 -30.97 10.73 9.59
C THR A 573 -29.62 11.32 9.16
N ALA A 574 -29.13 10.97 7.98
CA ALA A 574 -27.85 11.50 7.48
C ALA A 574 -27.88 13.02 7.31
N GLU A 575 -29.03 13.59 6.89
CA GLU A 575 -29.23 15.03 6.81
C GLU A 575 -29.06 15.71 8.17
N ASN A 576 -29.79 15.25 9.19
CA ASN A 576 -29.72 15.85 10.52
C ASN A 576 -28.37 15.60 11.17
N GLY A 577 -27.82 14.39 11.05
CA GLY A 577 -26.52 14.03 11.59
C GLY A 577 -25.41 14.91 11.03
N ARG A 578 -25.35 15.11 9.71
CA ARG A 578 -24.40 16.06 9.09
C ARG A 578 -24.61 17.46 9.60
N ARG A 579 -25.85 17.96 9.60
CA ARG A 579 -26.15 19.34 9.99
C ARG A 579 -25.76 19.64 11.44
N ILE A 580 -25.97 18.68 12.33
CA ILE A 580 -25.60 18.78 13.75
C ILE A 580 -24.08 18.65 13.93
N LEU A 581 -23.39 17.75 13.22
CA LEU A 581 -21.96 17.49 13.42
C LEU A 581 -21.02 18.52 12.78
N GLN A 582 -21.48 19.23 11.74
CA GLN A 582 -20.71 20.26 11.02
C GLN A 582 -20.09 21.33 11.94
N PRO A 583 -20.84 22.01 12.84
CA PRO A 583 -20.28 22.98 13.79
C PRO A 583 -19.25 22.39 14.75
N ALA A 584 -19.49 21.17 15.23
CA ALA A 584 -18.54 20.47 16.10
C ALA A 584 -17.23 20.14 15.37
N ALA A 585 -17.32 19.70 14.12
CA ALA A 585 -16.13 19.42 13.30
C ALA A 585 -15.28 20.67 13.05
N LEU A 586 -15.91 21.82 12.72
CA LEU A 586 -15.20 23.09 12.57
C LEU A 586 -14.59 23.55 13.89
N TRP A 587 -15.31 23.44 15.01
CA TRP A 587 -14.79 23.83 16.33
C TRP A 587 -13.60 22.96 16.76
N LEU A 588 -13.67 21.63 16.53
CA LEU A 588 -12.55 20.73 16.77
C LEU A 588 -11.35 21.13 15.91
N HIS A 589 -11.56 21.35 14.62
CA HIS A 589 -10.49 21.68 13.68
C HIS A 589 -9.88 23.08 13.92
N GLY A 590 -10.60 23.98 14.60
CA GLY A 590 -10.13 25.31 14.98
C GLY A 590 -8.95 25.34 15.95
N VAL A 591 -8.59 24.20 16.56
CA VAL A 591 -7.40 24.05 17.39
C VAL A 591 -6.46 23.04 16.73
N ASP A 592 -5.19 23.41 16.57
CA ASP A 592 -4.20 22.57 15.91
C ASP A 592 -4.15 21.16 16.51
N GLN A 593 -4.22 20.15 15.64
CA GLN A 593 -4.16 18.72 15.98
C GLN A 593 -5.28 18.25 16.92
N ARG A 594 -6.34 19.05 17.13
CA ARG A 594 -7.49 18.62 17.94
C ARG A 594 -8.44 17.77 17.09
N VAL A 595 -8.54 16.50 17.49
CA VAL A 595 -9.41 15.49 16.86
C VAL A 595 -10.53 14.99 17.77
N ARG A 596 -10.57 15.46 19.03
CA ARG A 596 -11.50 15.02 20.07
C ARG A 596 -11.80 16.12 21.10
N ALA A 597 -12.94 16.02 21.76
CA ALA A 597 -13.32 16.86 22.90
C ALA A 597 -14.44 16.24 23.73
N SER A 598 -14.62 16.72 24.96
CA SER A 598 -15.68 16.25 25.86
C SER A 598 -17.10 16.60 25.36
N SER A 599 -18.14 15.88 25.77
CA SER A 599 -19.52 16.27 25.45
C SER A 599 -19.86 17.65 26.01
N GLY A 600 -19.31 18.01 27.18
CA GLY A 600 -19.44 19.33 27.78
C GLY A 600 -18.83 20.45 26.93
N GLU A 601 -17.68 20.20 26.29
CA GLU A 601 -17.05 21.14 25.36
C GLU A 601 -17.80 21.25 24.02
N LEU A 602 -18.39 20.15 23.55
CA LEU A 602 -19.14 20.11 22.29
C LEU A 602 -20.59 20.61 22.43
N ALA A 603 -21.18 20.55 23.63
CA ALA A 603 -22.56 20.96 23.86
C ALA A 603 -22.88 22.39 23.39
N PRO A 604 -22.05 23.43 23.65
CA PRO A 604 -22.32 24.80 23.21
C PRO A 604 -22.46 24.95 21.69
N VAL A 605 -21.76 24.13 20.90
CA VAL A 605 -21.82 24.18 19.43
C VAL A 605 -22.91 23.27 18.85
N LEU A 606 -23.27 22.19 19.57
CA LEU A 606 -24.27 21.21 19.13
C LEU A 606 -25.71 21.61 19.52
N GLU A 607 -25.92 22.09 20.74
CA GLU A 607 -27.26 22.37 21.29
C GLU A 607 -28.11 23.37 20.47
N PRO A 608 -27.55 24.47 19.93
CA PRO A 608 -28.32 25.38 19.09
C PRO A 608 -28.89 24.67 17.85
N VAL A 609 -28.10 23.80 17.23
CA VAL A 609 -28.51 23.07 16.02
C VAL A 609 -29.49 21.95 16.36
N LEU A 610 -29.26 21.22 17.46
CA LEU A 610 -30.20 20.20 17.95
C LEU A 610 -31.61 20.76 18.17
N LYS A 611 -31.71 21.99 18.72
CA LYS A 611 -32.97 22.71 18.87
C LYS A 611 -33.56 23.11 17.52
N ALA A 612 -32.74 23.62 16.61
CA ALA A 612 -33.18 24.06 15.28
C ALA A 612 -33.74 22.90 14.43
N VAL A 613 -33.13 21.71 14.48
CA VAL A 613 -33.61 20.52 13.77
C VAL A 613 -34.66 19.72 14.55
N GLN A 614 -35.09 20.22 15.72
CA GLN A 614 -36.10 19.60 16.58
C GLN A 614 -35.81 18.13 16.92
N TRP A 615 -34.55 17.82 17.22
CA TRP A 615 -34.15 16.44 17.55
C TRP A 615 -34.79 15.96 18.85
N LYS A 616 -35.45 14.80 18.82
CA LYS A 616 -36.26 14.27 19.93
C LYS A 616 -35.46 13.54 21.01
N GLY A 617 -34.17 13.26 20.77
CA GLY A 617 -33.34 12.45 21.69
C GLY A 617 -32.76 13.20 22.90
N GLY A 618 -33.05 14.49 23.05
CA GLY A 618 -32.67 15.28 24.23
C GLY A 618 -31.36 16.06 24.07
N SER A 619 -30.38 15.78 24.93
CA SER A 619 -29.13 16.56 25.09
C SER A 619 -28.07 16.27 24.02
N ALA A 620 -27.05 17.15 23.93
CA ALA A 620 -25.88 16.92 23.08
C ALA A 620 -25.13 15.62 23.44
N GLU A 621 -25.02 15.30 24.72
CA GLU A 621 -24.45 14.04 25.20
C GLU A 621 -25.22 12.81 24.67
N ASN A 622 -26.55 12.84 24.74
CA ASN A 622 -27.37 11.76 24.18
C ASN A 622 -27.15 11.63 22.68
N PHE A 623 -27.07 12.74 21.95
CA PHE A 623 -26.85 12.72 20.51
C PHE A 623 -25.50 12.10 20.15
N LEU A 624 -24.43 12.56 20.81
CA LEU A 624 -23.07 12.06 20.59
C LEU A 624 -22.96 10.57 20.92
N ARG A 625 -23.57 10.14 22.03
CA ARG A 625 -23.67 8.72 22.41
C ARG A 625 -24.44 7.91 21.36
N THR A 626 -25.60 8.40 20.90
CA THR A 626 -26.39 7.75 19.84
C THR A 626 -25.56 7.61 18.57
N VAL A 627 -24.92 8.67 18.05
CA VAL A 627 -24.12 8.58 16.82
C VAL A 627 -22.94 7.60 16.98
N ARG A 628 -22.22 7.65 18.11
CA ARG A 628 -21.12 6.73 18.41
C ARG A 628 -21.57 5.27 18.42
N ASP A 629 -22.63 4.97 19.16
CA ASP A 629 -23.08 3.59 19.42
C ASP A 629 -23.83 3.01 18.22
N GLU A 630 -24.50 3.86 17.43
CA GLU A 630 -25.38 3.43 16.34
C GLU A 630 -24.74 3.43 14.94
N SER A 631 -23.83 4.36 14.65
CA SER A 631 -23.25 4.55 13.32
C SER A 631 -21.75 4.23 13.25
N GLY A 632 -21.04 4.30 14.38
CA GLY A 632 -19.58 4.22 14.43
C GLY A 632 -18.86 5.41 13.79
N LEU A 633 -19.57 6.43 13.28
CA LEU A 633 -18.99 7.65 12.71
C LEU A 633 -18.20 8.44 13.76
N LEU A 634 -18.69 8.44 14.99
CA LEU A 634 -17.98 8.96 16.15
C LEU A 634 -17.29 7.84 16.91
N THR A 635 -16.14 8.17 17.47
CA THR A 635 -15.37 7.35 18.38
C THR A 635 -15.42 7.98 19.76
N GLY A 636 -15.75 7.16 20.76
CA GLY A 636 -15.62 7.55 22.17
C GLY A 636 -14.24 7.19 22.69
N TRP A 637 -13.55 8.15 23.31
CA TRP A 637 -12.31 7.95 24.05
C TRP A 637 -12.59 8.25 25.53
N GLY A 638 -12.26 7.33 26.44
CA GLY A 638 -12.55 7.53 27.87
C GLY A 638 -14.05 7.73 28.20
N HIS A 639 -14.33 8.52 29.25
CA HIS A 639 -15.65 8.72 29.87
C HIS A 639 -16.57 9.67 29.09
N ASP A 640 -16.01 10.63 28.36
CA ASP A 640 -16.79 11.73 27.76
C ASP A 640 -16.18 12.32 26.48
N GLU A 641 -15.05 11.82 25.95
CA GLU A 641 -14.46 12.42 24.74
C GLU A 641 -15.00 11.81 23.46
N TYR A 642 -15.37 12.67 22.51
CA TYR A 642 -15.90 12.32 21.20
C TYR A 642 -15.03 12.91 20.09
N GLY A 643 -14.77 12.10 19.07
CA GLY A 643 -14.07 12.51 17.85
C GLY A 643 -14.55 11.71 16.64
N LEU A 644 -14.35 12.23 15.43
CA LEU A 644 -14.72 11.51 14.21
C LEU A 644 -13.77 10.32 14.02
N MET A 645 -14.30 9.19 13.50
CA MET A 645 -13.51 7.98 13.28
C MET A 645 -12.39 8.13 12.25
N HIS A 646 -12.45 9.17 11.42
CA HIS A 646 -11.49 9.46 10.37
C HIS A 646 -11.35 10.98 10.20
N LEU A 647 -10.10 11.47 10.17
CA LEU A 647 -9.81 12.90 10.06
C LEU A 647 -10.39 13.53 8.79
N GLY A 648 -10.44 12.78 7.68
CA GLY A 648 -11.08 13.24 6.44
C GLY A 648 -12.57 13.57 6.61
N PHE A 649 -13.28 12.90 7.54
CA PHE A 649 -14.68 13.25 7.84
C PHE A 649 -14.78 14.54 8.67
N GLN A 650 -13.85 14.78 9.60
CA GLN A 650 -13.77 16.04 10.33
C GLN A 650 -13.44 17.19 9.37
N GLU A 651 -12.47 17.02 8.48
CA GLU A 651 -12.06 18.01 7.48
C GLU A 651 -13.21 18.33 6.52
N TYR A 652 -13.92 17.31 6.03
CA TYR A 652 -15.09 17.48 5.17
C TYR A 652 -16.23 18.22 5.88
N LEU A 653 -16.61 17.80 7.09
CA LEU A 653 -17.68 18.46 7.85
C LEU A 653 -17.31 19.90 8.24
N ALA A 654 -16.04 20.17 8.55
CA ALA A 654 -15.55 21.52 8.77
C ALA A 654 -15.65 22.38 7.50
N ALA A 655 -15.30 21.83 6.33
CA ALA A 655 -15.47 22.50 5.05
C ALA A 655 -16.95 22.79 4.74
N CYS A 656 -17.86 21.86 5.04
CA CYS A 656 -19.31 22.09 4.87
C CYS A 656 -19.83 23.21 5.78
N GLU A 657 -19.37 23.28 7.03
CA GLU A 657 -19.76 24.35 7.96
C GLU A 657 -19.24 25.72 7.49
N LEU A 658 -17.98 25.81 7.07
CA LEU A 658 -17.41 27.04 6.49
C LEU A 658 -18.17 27.48 5.25
N ARG A 659 -18.55 26.52 4.39
CA ARG A 659 -19.36 26.78 3.20
C ARG A 659 -20.72 27.35 3.58
N ARG A 660 -21.40 26.76 4.57
CA ARG A 660 -22.69 27.22 5.08
C ARG A 660 -22.61 28.65 5.60
N GLN A 661 -21.65 28.95 6.49
CA GLN A 661 -21.47 30.30 7.05
C GLN A 661 -21.15 31.33 5.96
N ALA A 662 -20.32 30.96 4.96
CA ALA A 662 -20.01 31.84 3.83
C ALA A 662 -21.25 32.23 3.01
N PHE A 663 -22.20 31.31 2.80
CA PHE A 663 -23.45 31.59 2.09
C PHE A 663 -24.51 32.29 2.94
N GLU A 664 -24.42 32.23 4.26
CA GLU A 664 -25.27 32.98 5.18
C GLU A 664 -24.84 34.45 5.37
N GLY A 665 -23.78 34.87 4.67
CA GLY A 665 -23.33 36.26 4.63
C GLY A 665 -22.31 36.62 5.72
N GLU A 666 -21.72 35.63 6.40
CA GLU A 666 -20.62 35.85 7.35
C GLU A 666 -19.32 36.21 6.62
N THR A 667 -19.20 37.48 6.24
CA THR A 667 -18.09 38.01 5.41
C THR A 667 -16.68 37.78 5.99
N ALA A 668 -16.55 37.53 7.29
CA ALA A 668 -15.26 37.26 7.94
C ALA A 668 -14.76 35.82 7.75
N VAL A 669 -15.62 34.86 7.40
CA VAL A 669 -15.28 33.42 7.40
C VAL A 669 -14.18 33.10 6.41
N LEU A 670 -14.33 33.52 5.14
CA LEU A 670 -13.30 33.29 4.11
C LEU A 670 -12.01 34.07 4.40
N ARG A 671 -12.11 35.24 5.04
CA ARG A 671 -10.94 36.03 5.45
C ARG A 671 -10.15 35.34 6.55
N ASN A 672 -10.84 34.76 7.53
CA ASN A 672 -10.25 34.00 8.61
C ASN A 672 -9.61 32.72 8.07
N LEU A 673 -10.32 31.97 7.22
CA LEU A 673 -9.77 30.78 6.56
C LEU A 673 -8.54 31.11 5.71
N ALA A 674 -8.56 32.23 4.98
CA ALA A 674 -7.39 32.69 4.21
C ALA A 674 -6.20 33.09 5.11
N GLY A 675 -6.43 33.34 6.40
CA GLY A 675 -5.37 33.50 7.40
C GLY A 675 -4.56 32.23 7.62
N HIS A 676 -5.18 31.06 7.43
CA HIS A 676 -4.55 29.75 7.55
C HIS A 676 -3.96 29.23 6.22
N TYR A 677 -3.86 30.09 5.20
CA TYR A 677 -3.32 29.71 3.91
C TYR A 677 -1.85 29.31 4.03
N GLY A 678 -1.54 28.06 3.66
CA GLY A 678 -0.21 27.46 3.76
C GLY A 678 0.04 26.65 5.03
N GLU A 679 -0.92 26.60 5.94
CA GLU A 679 -0.87 25.69 7.09
C GLU A 679 -1.32 24.28 6.68
N SER A 680 -0.48 23.28 6.95
CA SER A 680 -0.75 21.88 6.56
C SER A 680 -2.02 21.31 7.20
N TRP A 681 -2.41 21.81 8.37
CA TRP A 681 -3.62 21.38 9.09
C TRP A 681 -4.90 21.77 8.33
N TRP A 682 -4.95 22.98 7.77
CA TRP A 682 -6.11 23.53 7.06
C TRP A 682 -6.15 23.23 5.56
N GLN A 683 -5.04 22.73 5.00
CA GLN A 683 -4.90 22.43 3.58
C GLN A 683 -6.06 21.57 3.04
N GLU A 684 -6.38 20.45 3.68
CA GLU A 684 -7.44 19.55 3.19
C GLU A 684 -8.82 20.20 3.29
N VAL A 685 -9.10 20.96 4.36
CA VAL A 685 -10.35 21.71 4.51
C VAL A 685 -10.53 22.73 3.38
N ILE A 686 -9.46 23.44 3.00
CA ILE A 686 -9.48 24.39 1.88
C ILE A 686 -9.76 23.65 0.57
N LEU A 687 -9.06 22.54 0.29
CA LEU A 687 -9.27 21.77 -0.94
C LEU A 687 -10.69 21.22 -1.04
N LEU A 688 -11.23 20.65 0.04
CA LEU A 688 -12.60 20.13 0.09
C LEU A 688 -13.65 21.23 -0.05
N LEU A 689 -13.42 22.40 0.57
CA LEU A 689 -14.30 23.57 0.44
C LEU A 689 -14.42 24.04 -1.02
N LEU A 690 -13.28 24.10 -1.71
CA LEU A 690 -13.19 24.61 -3.08
C LEU A 690 -13.55 23.57 -4.14
N GLY A 691 -13.47 22.28 -3.81
CA GLY A 691 -13.85 21.18 -4.70
C GLY A 691 -15.37 20.96 -4.84
N VAL A 692 -16.20 21.62 -4.03
CA VAL A 692 -17.67 21.54 -4.15
C VAL A 692 -18.20 22.62 -5.09
N GLY A 693 -18.65 22.19 -6.28
CA GLY A 693 -19.28 23.05 -7.28
C GLY A 693 -20.73 23.41 -6.93
N ASN A 694 -21.07 24.69 -7.17
CA ASN A 694 -22.41 25.30 -7.20
C ASN A 694 -22.96 25.90 -5.88
N PRO A 695 -22.79 27.23 -5.64
CA PRO A 695 -21.83 28.14 -6.28
C PRO A 695 -20.39 27.80 -5.87
N SER A 696 -19.40 28.06 -6.74
CA SER A 696 -17.99 27.94 -6.36
C SER A 696 -17.59 29.04 -5.37
N LEU A 697 -16.82 28.66 -4.34
CA LEU A 697 -16.21 29.61 -3.39
C LEU A 697 -14.77 30.00 -3.78
N PHE A 698 -14.28 29.53 -4.93
CA PHE A 698 -12.92 29.80 -5.41
C PHE A 698 -12.62 31.30 -5.48
N THR A 699 -13.39 32.04 -6.28
CA THR A 699 -13.17 33.48 -6.50
C THR A 699 -13.23 34.30 -5.20
N PRO A 700 -14.29 34.20 -4.36
CA PRO A 700 -14.34 34.98 -3.12
C PRO A 700 -13.26 34.59 -2.11
N PHE A 701 -12.86 33.31 -2.04
CA PHE A 701 -11.77 32.89 -1.17
C PHE A 701 -10.41 33.39 -1.67
N MET A 702 -10.10 33.19 -2.95
CA MET A 702 -8.82 33.60 -3.54
C MET A 702 -8.61 35.11 -3.47
N ARG A 703 -9.68 35.93 -3.52
CA ARG A 703 -9.60 37.37 -3.26
C ARG A 703 -9.09 37.72 -1.86
N GLU A 704 -9.37 36.90 -0.86
CA GLU A 704 -8.82 37.08 0.50
C GLU A 704 -7.38 36.52 0.59
N VAL A 705 -7.09 35.41 -0.09
CA VAL A 705 -5.75 34.79 -0.12
C VAL A 705 -4.72 35.71 -0.77
N VAL A 706 -5.01 36.30 -1.94
CA VAL A 706 -4.06 37.17 -2.66
C VAL A 706 -3.66 38.42 -1.88
N LYS A 707 -4.40 38.77 -0.82
CA LYS A 707 -4.07 39.88 0.09
C LYS A 707 -2.98 39.51 1.11
N ARG A 708 -2.70 38.22 1.30
CA ARG A 708 -1.79 37.69 2.33
C ARG A 708 -0.38 37.48 1.78
N PRO A 709 0.70 37.76 2.56
CA PRO A 709 2.07 37.45 2.15
C PRO A 709 2.30 35.96 1.83
N ALA A 710 1.61 35.06 2.55
CA ALA A 710 1.69 33.62 2.35
C ALA A 710 1.36 33.17 0.91
N PHE A 711 0.54 33.94 0.17
CA PHE A 711 0.26 33.66 -1.24
C PHE A 711 1.51 33.63 -2.12
N ALA A 712 2.49 34.51 -1.86
CA ALA A 712 3.74 34.52 -2.60
C ALA A 712 4.71 33.41 -2.15
N GLN A 713 4.57 32.93 -0.91
CA GLN A 713 5.51 32.01 -0.26
C GLN A 713 5.12 30.54 -0.45
N THR A 714 3.82 30.22 -0.50
CA THR A 714 3.32 28.85 -0.55
C THR A 714 2.85 28.48 -1.95
N ALA A 715 3.77 28.09 -2.81
CA ALA A 715 3.47 27.68 -4.19
C ALA A 715 2.63 26.40 -4.28
N GLU A 716 2.92 25.43 -3.43
CA GLU A 716 2.39 24.07 -3.53
C GLU A 716 0.88 23.98 -3.29
N LEU A 717 0.36 24.72 -2.30
CA LEU A 717 -1.06 24.73 -1.99
C LEU A 717 -1.88 25.37 -3.12
N LEU A 718 -1.34 26.40 -3.77
CA LEU A 718 -2.02 27.05 -4.89
C LEU A 718 -2.25 26.08 -6.05
N ASP A 719 -1.24 25.28 -6.37
CA ASP A 719 -1.31 24.32 -7.47
C ASP A 719 -2.39 23.26 -7.19
N LEU A 720 -2.41 22.72 -5.97
CA LEU A 720 -3.45 21.79 -5.52
C LEU A 720 -4.85 22.42 -5.57
N ILE A 721 -4.98 23.70 -5.19
CA ILE A 721 -6.24 24.43 -5.26
C ILE A 721 -6.71 24.58 -6.72
N LEU A 722 -5.81 24.89 -7.64
CA LEU A 722 -6.15 25.04 -9.07
C LEU A 722 -6.57 23.72 -9.70
N GLU A 723 -5.99 22.61 -9.26
CA GLU A 723 -6.31 21.25 -9.73
C GLU A 723 -7.65 20.75 -9.16
N GLU A 724 -7.93 20.99 -7.89
CA GLU A 724 -9.10 20.42 -7.19
C GLU A 724 -10.33 21.33 -7.19
N ALA A 725 -10.18 22.63 -7.45
CA ALA A 725 -11.30 23.55 -7.44
C ALA A 725 -12.32 23.22 -8.53
N ALA A 726 -13.61 23.27 -8.17
CA ALA A 726 -14.68 22.96 -9.12
C ALA A 726 -14.74 23.95 -10.31
N GLU A 727 -14.43 25.23 -10.06
CA GLU A 727 -14.48 26.31 -11.06
C GLU A 727 -13.36 27.34 -10.77
N PRO A 728 -12.09 27.04 -11.12
CA PRO A 728 -10.99 27.99 -10.98
C PRO A 728 -11.16 29.14 -11.99
N THR A 729 -10.85 30.37 -11.57
CA THR A 729 -10.96 31.56 -12.42
C THR A 729 -9.72 32.46 -12.34
N ALA A 730 -9.43 33.19 -13.42
CA ALA A 730 -8.32 34.14 -13.48
C ALA A 730 -8.58 35.44 -12.67
N ILE A 731 -9.85 35.73 -12.34
CA ILE A 731 -10.30 37.04 -11.84
C ILE A 731 -9.51 37.55 -10.62
N PRO A 732 -9.32 36.79 -9.53
CA PRO A 732 -8.61 37.28 -8.34
C PRO A 732 -7.16 37.69 -8.63
N PHE A 733 -6.53 37.01 -9.59
CA PHE A 733 -5.15 37.24 -9.98
C PHE A 733 -5.04 38.45 -10.92
N GLN A 734 -5.98 38.64 -11.85
CA GLN A 734 -6.08 39.83 -12.69
C GLN A 734 -6.31 41.09 -11.83
N GLU A 735 -7.22 41.00 -10.86
CA GLU A 735 -7.49 42.08 -9.89
C GLU A 735 -6.24 42.44 -9.07
N LEU A 736 -5.39 41.47 -8.72
CA LEU A 736 -4.13 41.72 -8.01
C LEU A 736 -3.08 42.38 -8.91
N VAL A 737 -2.91 41.90 -10.13
CA VAL A 737 -1.91 42.40 -11.09
C VAL A 737 -2.22 43.82 -11.56
N THR A 738 -3.50 44.17 -11.67
CA THR A 738 -3.94 45.51 -12.11
C THR A 738 -3.87 46.58 -11.01
N GLN A 739 -3.63 46.20 -9.75
CA GLN A 739 -3.41 47.16 -8.67
C GLN A 739 -2.15 47.98 -8.91
N SER A 740 -2.22 49.27 -8.55
CA SER A 740 -1.07 50.17 -8.65
C SER A 740 0.08 49.62 -7.80
N ALA A 741 1.21 49.32 -8.45
CA ALA A 741 2.35 48.67 -7.81
C ALA A 741 3.01 49.52 -6.71
N GLY A 742 2.89 50.85 -6.76
CA GLY A 742 3.42 51.75 -5.73
C GLY A 742 4.89 51.47 -5.39
N SER A 743 5.20 51.35 -4.11
CA SER A 743 6.55 51.04 -3.56
C SER A 743 6.54 49.82 -2.62
N ASP A 744 5.51 48.97 -2.69
CA ASP A 744 5.33 47.81 -1.81
C ASP A 744 5.94 46.54 -2.43
N ALA A 745 7.10 46.13 -1.91
CA ALA A 745 7.81 44.94 -2.39
C ALA A 745 7.03 43.63 -2.15
N ASP A 746 6.24 43.53 -1.08
CA ASP A 746 5.42 42.36 -0.78
C ASP A 746 4.24 42.26 -1.75
N LEU A 747 3.68 43.40 -2.17
CA LEU A 747 2.72 43.44 -3.26
C LEU A 747 3.35 42.96 -4.57
N TRP A 748 4.58 43.37 -4.88
CA TRP A 748 5.25 42.95 -6.12
C TRP A 748 5.50 41.44 -6.17
N ALA A 749 5.93 40.84 -5.07
CA ALA A 749 6.12 39.39 -4.98
C ALA A 749 4.80 38.63 -5.24
N ARG A 750 3.70 39.11 -4.65
CA ARG A 750 2.36 38.55 -4.89
C ARG A 750 1.90 38.77 -6.34
N GLN A 751 2.14 39.94 -6.92
CA GLN A 751 1.81 40.25 -8.32
C GLN A 751 2.59 39.36 -9.29
N LEU A 752 3.89 39.14 -9.05
CA LEU A 752 4.70 38.20 -9.84
C LEU A 752 4.14 36.78 -9.75
N LYS A 753 3.75 36.32 -8.55
CA LYS A 753 3.12 35.01 -8.37
C LYS A 753 1.79 34.92 -9.12
N ALA A 754 0.96 35.96 -9.03
CA ALA A 754 -0.31 36.04 -9.75
C ALA A 754 -0.11 36.02 -11.27
N LEU A 755 0.92 36.70 -11.82
CA LEU A 755 1.26 36.63 -13.24
C LEU A 755 1.57 35.22 -13.72
N ARG A 756 2.36 34.46 -12.94
CA ARG A 756 2.67 33.05 -13.24
C ARG A 756 1.42 32.16 -13.23
N VAL A 757 0.44 32.48 -12.38
CA VAL A 757 -0.84 31.76 -12.32
C VAL A 757 -1.73 32.12 -13.50
N LEU A 758 -1.77 33.41 -13.87
CA LEU A 758 -2.52 33.89 -15.03
C LEU A 758 -2.03 33.24 -16.31
N GLU A 759 -0.72 33.01 -16.44
CA GLU A 759 -0.13 32.26 -17.55
C GLU A 759 -0.73 30.86 -17.72
N ARG A 760 -1.10 30.20 -16.61
CA ARG A 760 -1.72 28.87 -16.62
C ARG A 760 -3.22 28.91 -16.90
N LEU A 761 -3.91 29.96 -16.44
CA LEU A 761 -5.38 30.03 -16.45
C LEU A 761 -5.96 30.87 -17.59
N SER A 762 -5.15 31.69 -18.27
CA SER A 762 -5.64 32.76 -19.15
C SER A 762 -5.09 32.61 -20.57
N THR A 763 -5.82 33.14 -21.55
CA THR A 763 -5.39 33.10 -22.97
C THR A 763 -4.29 34.11 -23.23
N ALA A 764 -3.45 33.87 -24.24
CA ALA A 764 -2.39 34.80 -24.64
C ALA A 764 -2.90 36.25 -24.83
N ALA A 765 -4.08 36.43 -25.43
CA ALA A 765 -4.72 37.73 -25.62
C ALA A 765 -4.97 38.49 -24.31
N SER A 766 -5.40 37.80 -23.25
CA SER A 766 -5.64 38.44 -21.94
C SER A 766 -4.36 38.86 -21.22
N LEU A 767 -3.23 38.22 -21.51
CA LEU A 767 -1.92 38.62 -20.98
C LEU A 767 -1.33 39.81 -21.77
N GLU A 768 -1.62 39.92 -23.07
CA GLU A 768 -1.25 41.07 -23.89
C GLU A 768 -1.92 42.36 -23.40
N GLU A 769 -3.18 42.30 -22.99
CA GLU A 769 -3.90 43.44 -22.39
C GLU A 769 -3.20 43.97 -21.12
N LEU A 770 -2.53 43.09 -20.37
CA LEU A 770 -1.77 43.45 -19.17
C LEU A 770 -0.39 44.04 -19.50
N ALA A 771 0.14 43.81 -20.71
CA ALA A 771 1.51 44.19 -21.08
C ALA A 771 1.77 45.70 -20.96
N GLY A 772 0.77 46.53 -21.26
CA GLY A 772 0.86 48.00 -21.12
C GLY A 772 1.03 48.45 -19.67
N THR A 773 0.27 47.84 -18.76
CA THR A 773 0.36 48.10 -17.31
C THR A 773 1.68 47.58 -16.75
N LEU A 774 2.08 46.37 -17.16
CA LEU A 774 3.28 45.69 -16.67
C LEU A 774 4.58 46.34 -17.17
N ALA A 775 4.58 46.94 -18.36
CA ALA A 775 5.78 47.59 -18.92
C ALA A 775 6.33 48.71 -18.02
N ARG A 776 5.50 49.33 -17.17
CA ARG A 776 5.90 50.40 -16.24
C ARG A 776 6.04 49.91 -14.79
N HIS A 777 5.98 48.61 -14.55
CA HIS A 777 6.01 48.04 -13.21
C HIS A 777 7.38 48.26 -12.54
N PRO A 778 7.45 48.74 -11.28
CA PRO A 778 8.70 49.08 -10.60
C PRO A 778 9.55 47.87 -10.19
N SER A 779 8.96 46.68 -10.04
CA SER A 779 9.70 45.46 -9.69
C SER A 779 10.65 44.98 -10.80
N PRO A 780 11.97 44.83 -10.51
CA PRO A 780 12.92 44.24 -11.44
C PRO A 780 12.58 42.81 -11.84
N GLU A 781 11.94 42.02 -10.96
CA GLU A 781 11.55 40.65 -11.26
C GLU A 781 10.40 40.58 -12.27
N VAL A 782 9.41 41.47 -12.13
CA VAL A 782 8.30 41.58 -13.10
C VAL A 782 8.82 42.06 -14.45
N GLN A 783 9.76 43.02 -14.47
CA GLN A 783 10.40 43.47 -15.70
C GLN A 783 11.22 42.35 -16.37
N ARG A 784 11.96 41.56 -15.58
CA ARG A 784 12.67 40.37 -16.07
C ARG A 784 11.73 39.33 -16.66
N TRP A 785 10.61 39.06 -15.98
CA TRP A 785 9.58 38.15 -16.47
C TRP A 785 8.96 38.65 -17.80
N LEU A 786 8.71 39.94 -17.96
CA LEU A 786 8.26 40.50 -19.25
C LEU A 786 9.31 40.40 -20.35
N ALA A 787 10.58 40.65 -20.02
CA ALA A 787 11.67 40.60 -20.98
C ALA A 787 11.87 39.18 -21.52
N SER A 788 11.79 38.15 -20.68
CA SER A 788 11.88 36.75 -21.12
C SER A 788 10.74 36.37 -22.07
N ARG A 789 9.53 36.90 -21.86
CA ARG A 789 8.39 36.69 -22.78
C ARG A 789 8.56 37.42 -24.11
N ARG A 790 9.17 38.61 -24.12
CA ARG A 790 9.52 39.31 -25.36
C ARG A 790 10.61 38.59 -26.15
N LEU A 791 11.62 38.04 -25.46
CA LEU A 791 12.63 37.18 -26.06
C LEU A 791 11.99 35.93 -26.69
N ALA A 792 11.08 35.28 -25.96
CA ALA A 792 10.32 34.13 -26.44
C ALA A 792 9.49 34.45 -27.71
N ALA A 793 8.85 35.62 -27.75
CA ALA A 793 8.02 36.05 -28.88
C ALA A 793 8.83 36.36 -30.16
N GLY A 794 10.14 36.54 -30.05
CA GLY A 794 11.04 36.81 -31.18
C GLY A 794 11.76 35.58 -31.75
N GLN A 795 11.58 34.39 -31.17
CA GLN A 795 12.25 33.16 -31.60
C GLN A 795 11.35 32.30 -32.51
N GLU A 796 11.93 31.72 -33.55
CA GLU A 796 11.26 30.68 -34.34
C GLU A 796 11.12 29.42 -33.47
N ILE A 797 9.90 29.17 -32.97
CA ILE A 797 9.56 27.96 -32.20
C ILE A 797 8.94 26.95 -33.16
N ARG A 798 9.57 25.77 -33.26
CA ARG A 798 8.96 24.59 -33.90
C ARG A 798 8.30 23.73 -32.83
N ILE A 799 7.13 23.18 -33.13
CA ILE A 799 6.45 22.22 -32.27
C ILE A 799 6.61 20.83 -32.88
N THR A 800 7.01 19.84 -32.08
CA THR A 800 7.11 18.47 -32.56
C THR A 800 5.73 17.96 -33.03
N PRO A 801 5.68 17.14 -34.10
CA PRO A 801 4.41 16.65 -34.66
C PRO A 801 3.59 15.83 -33.66
N ASN A 802 4.27 15.10 -32.77
CA ASN A 802 3.68 14.40 -31.64
C ASN A 802 4.24 14.95 -30.32
N GLY A 803 3.45 14.89 -29.26
CA GLY A 803 3.87 15.33 -27.91
C GLY A 803 3.76 16.82 -27.65
N GLY A 804 3.83 17.67 -28.69
CA GLY A 804 3.67 19.13 -28.55
C GLY A 804 4.87 19.82 -27.90
N VAL A 805 6.08 19.30 -28.09
CA VAL A 805 7.31 19.82 -27.48
C VAL A 805 7.80 21.04 -28.25
N GLU A 806 8.09 22.13 -27.54
CA GLU A 806 8.68 23.35 -28.10
C GLU A 806 10.19 23.19 -28.36
N LEU A 807 10.60 23.44 -29.61
CA LEU A 807 12.00 23.45 -30.04
C LEU A 807 12.41 24.85 -30.50
N VAL A 808 13.61 25.29 -30.12
CA VAL A 808 14.21 26.57 -30.54
C VAL A 808 15.44 26.34 -31.42
N LEU A 809 15.63 27.20 -32.43
CA LEU A 809 16.79 27.14 -33.31
C LEU A 809 18.08 27.57 -32.58
N ILE A 810 19.08 26.72 -32.61
CA ILE A 810 20.43 26.97 -32.09
C ILE A 810 21.36 27.29 -33.27
N PRO A 811 21.94 28.51 -33.34
CA PRO A 811 22.85 28.88 -34.40
C PRO A 811 24.17 28.11 -34.17
N GLY A 812 24.40 27.05 -34.94
CA GLY A 812 25.63 26.26 -34.87
C GLY A 812 26.91 27.11 -34.94
N GLY A 813 28.03 26.54 -34.49
CA GLY A 813 29.29 27.25 -34.35
C GLY A 813 30.37 26.41 -33.69
N THR A 814 31.52 27.04 -33.46
CA THR A 814 32.68 26.39 -32.86
C THR A 814 32.85 26.86 -31.42
N PHE A 815 33.06 25.93 -30.49
CA PHE A 815 33.25 26.24 -29.07
C PHE A 815 34.26 25.31 -28.41
N TRP A 816 34.71 25.69 -27.22
CA TRP A 816 35.55 24.86 -26.38
C TRP A 816 34.69 23.98 -25.45
N MET A 817 34.69 22.67 -25.71
CA MET A 817 34.00 21.66 -24.89
C MET A 817 34.89 21.19 -23.74
N GLY A 818 34.28 20.99 -22.57
CA GLY A 818 34.96 20.64 -21.32
C GLY A 818 35.40 21.85 -20.49
N SER A 819 35.94 21.57 -19.30
CA SER A 819 36.38 22.61 -18.35
C SER A 819 37.89 22.88 -18.45
N PRO A 820 38.34 24.14 -18.31
CA PRO A 820 39.76 24.44 -18.23
C PRO A 820 40.37 23.90 -16.95
N GLU A 821 41.68 23.68 -16.94
CA GLU A 821 42.35 23.07 -15.77
C GLU A 821 42.21 23.88 -14.47
N SER A 822 42.01 25.18 -14.61
CA SER A 822 41.82 26.13 -13.51
C SER A 822 40.37 26.26 -13.03
N GLU A 823 39.39 25.62 -13.68
CA GLU A 823 37.99 25.70 -13.25
C GLU A 823 37.82 25.03 -11.88
N ARG A 824 37.15 25.75 -10.97
CA ARG A 824 36.90 25.28 -9.61
C ARG A 824 35.94 24.09 -9.64
N ASP A 825 36.23 23.08 -8.82
CA ASP A 825 35.45 21.84 -8.68
C ASP A 825 35.33 21.02 -9.98
N ARG A 826 36.27 21.21 -10.93
CA ARG A 826 36.36 20.36 -12.13
C ARG A 826 36.67 18.91 -11.76
N LEU A 827 36.21 18.00 -12.61
CA LEU A 827 36.54 16.58 -12.53
C LEU A 827 37.40 16.15 -13.72
N GLU A 828 38.13 15.04 -13.58
CA GLU A 828 39.08 14.59 -14.61
C GLU A 828 38.36 14.22 -15.92
N GLU A 829 37.15 13.67 -15.84
CA GLU A 829 36.34 13.26 -17.00
C GLU A 829 35.82 14.40 -17.89
N GLU A 830 36.04 15.65 -17.46
CA GLU A 830 35.62 16.86 -18.17
C GLU A 830 36.74 17.41 -19.07
N GLY A 831 37.91 16.77 -19.06
CA GLY A 831 39.06 17.14 -19.87
C GLY A 831 39.54 15.99 -20.80
N PRO A 832 40.50 16.28 -21.69
CA PRO A 832 41.05 17.60 -21.97
C PRO A 832 40.04 18.52 -22.68
N ARG A 833 40.11 19.82 -22.40
CA ARG A 833 39.33 20.83 -23.11
C ARG A 833 39.74 20.84 -24.58
N HIS A 834 38.78 20.77 -25.49
CA HIS A 834 39.04 20.66 -26.93
C HIS A 834 38.01 21.47 -27.74
N GLU A 835 38.33 21.77 -28.99
CA GLU A 835 37.47 22.55 -29.87
C GLU A 835 36.51 21.64 -30.64
N VAL A 836 35.23 21.99 -30.63
CA VAL A 836 34.16 21.23 -31.30
C VAL A 836 33.33 22.17 -32.15
N THR A 837 33.01 21.76 -33.38
CA THR A 837 32.11 22.50 -34.29
C THR A 837 30.76 21.79 -34.35
N VAL A 838 29.69 22.49 -34.00
CA VAL A 838 28.31 21.98 -34.00
C VAL A 838 27.54 22.63 -35.15
N SER A 839 26.87 21.83 -35.99
CA SER A 839 25.99 22.35 -37.04
C SER A 839 24.74 22.98 -36.43
N PRO A 840 24.08 23.95 -37.09
CA PRO A 840 22.81 24.48 -36.59
C PRO A 840 21.74 23.38 -36.47
N PHE A 841 20.97 23.41 -35.38
CA PHE A 841 19.97 22.38 -35.03
C PHE A 841 18.87 23.00 -34.16
N TYR A 842 17.77 22.29 -33.96
CA TYR A 842 16.71 22.65 -33.02
C TYR A 842 16.89 21.88 -31.71
N LEU A 843 16.69 22.56 -30.58
CA LEU A 843 16.76 21.94 -29.25
C LEU A 843 15.51 22.26 -28.43
N GLY A 844 15.08 21.30 -27.62
CA GLY A 844 13.99 21.40 -26.66
C GLY A 844 14.20 22.61 -25.75
N ARG A 845 13.22 23.51 -25.79
CA ARG A 845 13.22 24.73 -25.00
C ARG A 845 13.23 24.45 -23.49
N TYR A 846 12.60 23.34 -23.12
CA TYR A 846 12.52 22.78 -21.78
C TYR A 846 12.93 21.29 -21.82
N PRO A 847 13.31 20.69 -20.67
CA PRO A 847 13.19 19.25 -20.50
C PRO A 847 11.76 18.79 -20.74
N VAL A 848 11.58 17.56 -21.22
CA VAL A 848 10.25 16.98 -21.48
C VAL A 848 9.43 16.96 -20.19
N THR A 849 8.21 17.47 -20.27
CA THR A 849 7.29 17.59 -19.13
C THR A 849 6.41 16.37 -18.95
N ASN A 850 5.81 16.21 -17.77
CA ASN A 850 4.83 15.14 -17.53
C ASN A 850 3.61 15.26 -18.44
N GLU A 851 3.17 16.47 -18.81
CA GLU A 851 2.07 16.63 -19.76
C GLU A 851 2.43 16.08 -21.15
N GLU A 852 3.62 16.42 -21.65
CA GLU A 852 4.11 15.93 -22.95
C GLU A 852 4.33 14.42 -22.93
N TYR A 853 4.91 13.89 -21.84
CA TYR A 853 5.07 12.45 -21.63
C TYR A 853 3.73 11.72 -21.45
N GLY A 854 2.75 12.38 -20.85
CA GLY A 854 1.40 11.84 -20.65
C GLY A 854 0.71 11.57 -21.99
N ARG A 855 0.85 12.48 -22.96
CA ARG A 855 0.37 12.28 -24.34
C ARG A 855 1.03 11.09 -25.01
N PHE A 856 2.30 10.80 -24.71
CA PHE A 856 2.99 9.61 -25.21
C PHE A 856 2.43 8.32 -24.59
N LEU A 857 2.16 8.31 -23.28
CA LEU A 857 1.53 7.16 -22.62
C LEU A 857 0.11 6.90 -23.14
N GLU A 858 -0.69 7.96 -23.33
CA GLU A 858 -2.03 7.87 -23.91
C GLU A 858 -2.01 7.28 -25.32
N ALA A 859 -1.05 7.69 -26.14
CA ALA A 859 -0.91 7.17 -27.50
C ALA A 859 -0.38 5.73 -27.56
N ASN A 860 0.22 5.22 -26.47
CA ASN A 860 0.90 3.92 -26.44
C ASN A 860 0.45 3.08 -25.22
N PRO A 861 -0.81 2.60 -25.20
CA PRO A 861 -1.33 1.78 -24.10
C PRO A 861 -0.59 0.44 -24.04
N GLY A 862 0.35 0.32 -23.10
CA GLY A 862 1.25 -0.83 -22.97
C GLY A 862 2.67 -0.42 -22.54
N ILE A 863 3.03 0.86 -22.70
CA ILE A 863 4.23 1.42 -22.09
C ILE A 863 3.98 1.64 -20.61
N LYS A 864 4.91 1.17 -19.77
CA LYS A 864 4.87 1.36 -18.33
C LYS A 864 5.10 2.84 -17.98
N GLU A 865 4.32 3.35 -17.03
CA GLU A 865 4.56 4.68 -16.46
C GLU A 865 5.98 4.81 -15.86
N PRO A 866 6.60 5.99 -15.92
CA PRO A 866 7.86 6.29 -15.24
C PRO A 866 7.82 5.96 -13.74
N GLU A 867 8.98 5.67 -13.13
CA GLU A 867 9.03 5.15 -11.75
C GLU A 867 8.38 6.08 -10.70
N TYR A 868 8.46 7.39 -10.91
CA TYR A 868 7.92 8.41 -10.01
C TYR A 868 6.67 9.11 -10.56
N TRP A 869 6.03 8.55 -11.59
CA TRP A 869 4.83 9.11 -12.23
C TRP A 869 3.67 9.35 -11.25
N SER A 870 3.65 8.59 -10.15
CA SER A 870 2.61 8.66 -9.13
C SER A 870 2.90 9.59 -7.95
N ASP A 871 4.12 10.11 -7.86
CA ASP A 871 4.57 10.93 -6.74
C ASP A 871 4.24 12.41 -6.99
N ARG A 872 3.45 13.01 -6.09
CA ARG A 872 3.01 14.41 -6.18
C ARG A 872 4.14 15.44 -6.20
N ARG A 873 5.34 15.05 -5.78
CA ARG A 873 6.54 15.87 -5.87
C ARG A 873 7.05 16.00 -7.30
N PHE A 874 6.72 15.06 -8.18
CA PHE A 874 7.37 14.91 -9.49
C PHE A 874 6.42 14.78 -10.68
N ASN A 875 5.09 14.79 -10.46
CA ASN A 875 4.12 14.42 -11.48
C ASN A 875 3.17 15.54 -11.95
N ARG A 876 3.45 16.80 -11.61
CA ARG A 876 2.64 17.94 -12.10
C ARG A 876 2.86 18.12 -13.60
N ALA A 877 1.83 18.56 -14.31
CA ALA A 877 1.82 18.68 -15.77
C ALA A 877 3.06 19.38 -16.35
N ARG A 878 3.47 20.51 -15.76
CA ARG A 878 4.61 21.33 -16.22
C ARG A 878 5.95 20.98 -15.57
N GLN A 879 6.00 20.03 -14.63
CA GLN A 879 7.26 19.52 -14.11
C GLN A 879 7.94 18.63 -15.16
N PRO A 880 9.29 18.57 -15.17
CA PRO A 880 10.00 17.61 -16.00
C PRO A 880 9.63 16.18 -15.61
N VAL A 881 9.46 15.31 -16.60
CA VAL A 881 9.28 13.88 -16.34
C VAL A 881 10.56 13.30 -15.74
N VAL A 882 10.43 12.48 -14.70
CA VAL A 882 11.56 11.82 -14.03
C VAL A 882 11.29 10.33 -13.77
N GLY A 883 12.34 9.56 -13.46
CA GLY A 883 12.23 8.10 -13.35
C GLY A 883 12.16 7.39 -14.69
N VAL A 884 12.70 8.03 -15.72
CA VAL A 884 12.77 7.53 -17.10
C VAL A 884 14.18 7.00 -17.36
N SER A 885 14.24 5.82 -17.98
CA SER A 885 15.51 5.25 -18.44
C SER A 885 15.96 5.93 -19.73
N TRP A 886 17.22 5.71 -20.14
CA TRP A 886 17.71 6.22 -21.42
C TRP A 886 16.88 5.66 -22.59
N ASP A 887 16.53 4.37 -22.54
CA ASP A 887 15.68 3.73 -23.55
C ASP A 887 14.28 4.35 -23.63
N ASP A 888 13.69 4.75 -22.50
CA ASP A 888 12.40 5.45 -22.51
C ASP A 888 12.50 6.82 -23.16
N ALA A 889 13.59 7.55 -22.86
CA ALA A 889 13.87 8.85 -23.45
C ALA A 889 14.03 8.74 -24.98
N VAL A 890 14.75 7.72 -25.46
CA VAL A 890 14.89 7.41 -26.89
C VAL A 890 13.56 7.05 -27.53
N ARG A 891 12.75 6.18 -26.89
CA ARG A 891 11.41 5.83 -27.40
C ARG A 891 10.50 7.03 -27.51
N PHE A 892 10.51 7.91 -26.50
CA PHE A 892 9.75 9.15 -26.54
C PHE A 892 10.23 10.06 -27.68
N ALA A 893 11.54 10.26 -27.82
CA ALA A 893 12.12 11.07 -28.89
C ALA A 893 11.72 10.57 -30.28
N GLN A 894 11.82 9.26 -30.51
CA GLN A 894 11.39 8.62 -31.76
C GLN A 894 9.90 8.82 -32.03
N TRP A 895 9.04 8.66 -31.02
CA TRP A 895 7.61 8.91 -31.15
C TRP A 895 7.31 10.39 -31.45
N ALA A 896 8.04 11.31 -30.84
CA ALA A 896 7.97 12.74 -31.10
C ALA A 896 8.51 13.13 -32.50
N GLY A 897 9.14 12.19 -33.23
CA GLY A 897 9.70 12.41 -34.57
C GLY A 897 11.08 13.09 -34.57
N VAL A 898 11.81 12.98 -33.46
CA VAL A 898 13.08 13.67 -33.20
C VAL A 898 14.07 12.73 -32.47
N ARG A 899 15.19 13.26 -31.95
CA ARG A 899 16.23 12.48 -31.26
C ARG A 899 16.61 13.10 -29.91
N LEU A 900 17.44 12.40 -29.13
CA LEU A 900 18.16 13.02 -28.02
C LEU A 900 19.29 13.91 -28.58
N PRO A 901 19.66 15.00 -27.88
CA PRO A 901 20.83 15.79 -28.24
C PRO A 901 22.10 14.95 -28.11
N THR A 902 23.12 15.27 -28.91
CA THR A 902 24.48 14.82 -28.62
C THR A 902 25.02 15.57 -27.40
N GLU A 903 26.01 15.00 -26.75
CA GLU A 903 26.67 15.61 -25.61
C GLU A 903 27.28 16.98 -25.97
N ALA A 904 27.89 17.06 -27.16
CA ALA A 904 28.46 18.29 -27.70
C ALA A 904 27.39 19.35 -27.99
N GLU A 905 26.27 18.95 -28.59
CA GLU A 905 25.12 19.83 -28.82
C GLU A 905 24.56 20.39 -27.52
N TRP A 906 24.41 19.54 -26.50
CA TRP A 906 23.90 19.94 -25.20
C TRP A 906 24.81 20.95 -24.51
N GLU A 907 26.14 20.72 -24.49
CA GLU A 907 27.07 21.64 -23.85
C GLU A 907 27.20 22.96 -24.62
N TYR A 908 27.23 22.90 -25.96
CA TYR A 908 27.22 24.09 -26.82
C TYR A 908 25.98 24.96 -26.52
N ALA A 909 24.81 24.32 -26.56
CA ALA A 909 23.52 24.94 -26.27
C ALA A 909 23.46 25.56 -24.89
N THR A 910 23.96 24.86 -23.87
CA THR A 910 24.00 25.34 -22.49
C THR A 910 24.91 26.55 -22.34
N ARG A 911 26.11 26.52 -22.94
CA ARG A 911 27.10 27.62 -22.87
C ARG A 911 26.62 28.88 -23.58
N ALA A 912 25.87 28.76 -24.67
CA ALA A 912 25.28 29.88 -25.40
C ALA A 912 26.28 31.02 -25.72
N GLY A 913 27.50 30.64 -26.12
CA GLY A 913 28.61 31.55 -26.43
C GLY A 913 29.53 31.90 -25.25
N SER A 914 29.21 31.47 -24.04
CA SER A 914 30.06 31.67 -22.86
C SER A 914 31.20 30.63 -22.76
N GLN A 915 32.30 31.04 -22.12
CA GLN A 915 33.41 30.16 -21.75
C GLN A 915 33.53 29.91 -20.24
N THR A 916 32.63 30.46 -19.43
CA THR A 916 32.64 30.35 -17.96
C THR A 916 31.93 29.09 -17.46
N ARG A 917 31.93 28.89 -16.13
CA ARG A 917 31.30 27.76 -15.43
C ARG A 917 29.80 27.65 -15.71
N TRP A 918 29.11 28.79 -15.72
CA TRP A 918 27.72 28.97 -16.14
C TRP A 918 27.61 29.90 -17.34
N PHE A 919 26.51 29.84 -18.10
CA PHE A 919 26.35 30.70 -19.28
C PHE A 919 26.35 32.21 -18.98
N TYR A 920 25.99 32.59 -17.75
CA TYR A 920 25.90 33.98 -17.31
C TYR A 920 27.17 34.51 -16.62
N GLY A 921 28.18 33.65 -16.40
CA GLY A 921 29.43 34.01 -15.71
C GLY A 921 29.84 32.98 -14.66
N ASP A 922 30.69 33.41 -13.72
CA ASP A 922 31.21 32.60 -12.60
C ASP A 922 30.70 33.08 -11.22
N ASP A 923 29.68 33.95 -11.21
CA ASP A 923 29.10 34.50 -9.97
C ASP A 923 28.08 33.54 -9.35
N GLU A 924 28.48 32.85 -8.27
CA GLU A 924 27.64 31.86 -7.60
C GLU A 924 26.41 32.49 -6.90
N ASP A 925 26.50 33.78 -6.52
CA ASP A 925 25.47 34.47 -5.73
C ASP A 925 24.18 34.70 -6.54
N VAL A 926 24.27 34.63 -7.87
CA VAL A 926 23.12 34.82 -8.77
C VAL A 926 22.57 33.51 -9.35
N LEU A 927 23.14 32.34 -9.02
CA LEU A 927 22.75 31.02 -9.54
C LEU A 927 21.27 30.71 -9.33
N GLU A 928 20.69 31.14 -8.21
CA GLU A 928 19.27 30.93 -7.91
C GLU A 928 18.32 31.54 -8.95
N ASN A 929 18.77 32.50 -9.76
CA ASN A 929 17.98 33.08 -10.85
C ASN A 929 17.91 32.16 -12.08
N TYR A 930 18.82 31.20 -12.19
CA TYR A 930 19.07 30.41 -13.40
C TYR A 930 18.88 28.91 -13.19
N ALA A 931 18.97 28.42 -11.95
CA ALA A 931 18.95 26.98 -11.66
C ALA A 931 18.05 26.58 -10.49
N TRP A 932 17.45 25.40 -10.61
CA TRP A 932 16.83 24.66 -9.50
C TRP A 932 17.83 23.63 -8.96
N TYR A 933 18.17 23.74 -7.68
CA TYR A 933 19.17 22.90 -7.00
C TYR A 933 18.80 22.73 -5.53
N GLU A 934 19.57 21.97 -4.75
CA GLU A 934 19.17 21.51 -3.40
C GLU A 934 18.65 22.64 -2.50
N LYS A 935 19.31 23.81 -2.50
CA LYS A 935 18.96 24.92 -1.59
C LYS A 935 17.64 25.61 -1.91
N ASN A 936 17.18 25.58 -3.16
CA ASN A 936 16.02 26.37 -3.60
C ASN A 936 14.87 25.54 -4.20
N SER A 937 15.05 24.22 -4.35
CA SER A 937 14.06 23.35 -5.00
C SER A 937 12.92 22.90 -4.09
N GLY A 938 13.06 23.02 -2.77
CA GLY A 938 12.08 22.49 -1.82
C GLY A 938 12.04 20.96 -1.76
N GLY A 939 13.09 20.27 -2.25
CA GLY A 939 13.17 18.81 -2.21
C GLY A 939 12.35 18.09 -3.28
N GLN A 940 12.03 18.78 -4.39
CA GLN A 940 11.25 18.26 -5.50
C GLN A 940 11.63 18.92 -6.85
N THR A 941 11.18 18.36 -7.98
CA THR A 941 11.28 19.07 -9.27
C THR A 941 10.37 20.30 -9.26
N GLN A 942 10.66 21.27 -10.12
CA GLN A 942 9.85 22.49 -10.27
C GLN A 942 9.36 22.60 -11.72
N ASP A 943 8.26 23.34 -11.93
CA ASP A 943 7.75 23.54 -13.29
C ASP A 943 8.84 24.16 -14.19
N VAL A 944 8.92 23.65 -15.41
CA VAL A 944 9.89 24.14 -16.40
C VAL A 944 9.61 25.60 -16.77
N GLY A 945 10.69 26.34 -17.00
CA GLY A 945 10.63 27.73 -17.43
C GLY A 945 10.43 28.77 -16.32
N GLN A 946 10.48 28.37 -15.04
CA GLN A 946 10.40 29.31 -13.93
C GLN A 946 11.69 30.09 -13.67
N LYS A 947 12.85 29.57 -14.10
CA LYS A 947 14.16 30.25 -14.06
C LYS A 947 14.46 31.00 -15.36
N GLN A 948 15.41 31.92 -15.31
CA GLN A 948 15.80 32.71 -16.48
C GLN A 948 16.42 31.81 -17.56
N PRO A 949 16.08 32.01 -18.84
CA PRO A 949 16.69 31.27 -19.93
C PRO A 949 18.11 31.75 -20.20
N ASN A 950 18.87 30.95 -20.95
CA ASN A 950 20.14 31.40 -21.52
C ASN A 950 19.93 32.31 -22.75
N THR A 951 21.03 32.78 -23.35
CA THR A 951 21.02 33.70 -24.51
C THR A 951 20.25 33.17 -25.72
N TRP A 952 20.03 31.85 -25.79
CA TRP A 952 19.28 31.19 -26.87
C TRP A 952 17.87 30.75 -26.45
N GLY A 953 17.36 31.24 -25.32
CA GLY A 953 15.98 30.99 -24.90
C GLY A 953 15.73 29.62 -24.28
N LEU A 954 16.79 28.85 -23.99
CA LEU A 954 16.69 27.55 -23.34
C LEU A 954 16.56 27.73 -21.82
N HIS A 955 15.60 27.03 -21.23
CA HIS A 955 15.39 27.01 -19.79
C HIS A 955 15.91 25.72 -19.16
N ASP A 956 16.11 25.78 -17.84
CA ASP A 956 16.48 24.64 -17.00
C ASP A 956 17.72 23.88 -17.51
N VAL A 957 18.63 24.57 -18.22
CA VAL A 957 19.92 24.02 -18.69
C VAL A 957 20.92 23.82 -17.55
N HIS A 958 20.59 24.36 -16.38
CA HIS A 958 21.35 24.24 -15.14
C HIS A 958 20.38 23.78 -14.04
N GLY A 959 20.41 22.50 -13.66
CA GLY A 959 19.58 21.97 -12.58
C GLY A 959 18.19 21.50 -13.01
N ASN A 960 17.27 21.43 -12.04
CA ASN A 960 15.96 20.77 -12.12
C ASN A 960 16.09 19.26 -12.32
N VAL A 961 16.59 18.78 -13.46
CA VAL A 961 16.81 17.35 -13.73
C VAL A 961 18.10 17.12 -14.53
N TRP A 962 18.79 16.03 -14.24
CA TRP A 962 19.82 15.48 -15.09
C TRP A 962 19.19 15.01 -16.39
N GLU A 963 19.85 15.25 -17.52
CA GLU A 963 19.27 14.99 -18.82
C GLU A 963 20.05 13.96 -19.62
N TRP A 964 19.34 12.94 -20.08
CA TRP A 964 19.90 11.93 -20.99
C TRP A 964 20.29 12.57 -22.32
N VAL A 965 21.52 12.31 -22.75
CA VAL A 965 22.02 12.61 -24.09
C VAL A 965 22.28 11.30 -24.85
N GLN A 966 22.51 11.39 -26.16
CA GLN A 966 22.73 10.22 -27.01
C GLN A 966 24.00 9.42 -26.61
N ASP A 967 25.06 10.14 -26.22
CA ASP A 967 26.42 9.64 -26.12
C ASP A 967 26.65 8.51 -25.10
N SER A 968 27.57 7.60 -25.47
CA SER A 968 28.13 6.60 -24.58
C SER A 968 29.15 7.24 -23.63
N TRP A 969 29.21 6.78 -22.39
CA TRP A 969 30.14 7.29 -21.40
C TRP A 969 31.60 6.98 -21.75
N HIS A 970 32.45 8.01 -21.66
CA HIS A 970 33.91 7.92 -21.79
C HIS A 970 34.57 8.66 -20.61
N GLY A 971 35.62 8.07 -20.04
CA GLY A 971 36.29 8.60 -18.84
C GLY A 971 37.13 9.87 -19.05
N SER A 972 37.30 10.31 -20.30
CA SER A 972 37.94 11.58 -20.69
C SER A 972 37.50 11.94 -22.11
N TYR A 973 37.88 13.14 -22.59
CA TYR A 973 37.71 13.58 -23.97
C TYR A 973 38.86 13.21 -24.91
N GLU A 974 39.77 12.33 -24.51
CA GLU A 974 40.84 11.87 -25.39
C GLU A 974 40.25 11.06 -26.56
N GLY A 975 40.32 11.63 -27.76
CA GLY A 975 39.74 11.03 -28.97
C GLY A 975 38.24 11.31 -29.17
N ALA A 976 37.68 12.29 -28.46
CA ALA A 976 36.29 12.72 -28.65
C ALA A 976 36.07 13.28 -30.08
N PRO A 977 34.87 13.10 -30.67
CA PRO A 977 34.50 13.73 -31.93
C PRO A 977 34.57 15.26 -31.86
N THR A 978 35.05 15.89 -32.92
CA THR A 978 35.19 17.36 -33.01
C THR A 978 34.15 18.03 -33.90
N ASP A 979 33.22 17.25 -34.45
CA ASP A 979 32.20 17.67 -35.42
C ASP A 979 30.78 17.70 -34.82
N GLY A 980 30.68 17.60 -33.50
CA GLY A 980 29.40 17.63 -32.77
C GLY A 980 28.60 16.32 -32.83
N SER A 981 29.11 15.28 -33.49
CA SER A 981 28.46 13.96 -33.53
C SER A 981 28.52 13.24 -32.18
N ALA A 982 27.55 12.36 -31.92
CA ALA A 982 27.50 11.57 -30.69
C ALA A 982 28.66 10.56 -30.62
N TRP A 983 29.29 10.46 -29.47
CA TRP A 983 30.37 9.52 -29.20
C TRP A 983 29.83 8.16 -28.76
N GLU A 984 29.62 7.27 -29.74
CA GLU A 984 29.01 5.96 -29.52
C GLU A 984 30.01 4.81 -29.35
N LYS A 985 29.70 3.85 -28.46
CA LYS A 985 30.50 2.65 -28.22
C LYS A 985 29.63 1.40 -28.03
N GLY A 986 28.92 0.97 -29.08
CA GLY A 986 28.07 -0.24 -29.06
C GLY A 986 26.90 -0.17 -28.06
N ASP A 987 25.94 -1.10 -28.18
CA ASP A 987 24.60 -0.89 -27.62
C ASP A 987 24.43 -1.15 -26.10
N SER A 988 25.50 -1.43 -25.33
CA SER A 988 25.38 -1.90 -23.92
C SER A 988 26.23 -1.15 -22.88
N GLY A 989 26.79 0.01 -23.25
CA GLY A 989 27.61 0.82 -22.35
C GLY A 989 26.81 1.76 -21.43
N PRO A 990 27.41 2.24 -20.32
CA PRO A 990 26.88 3.38 -19.57
C PRO A 990 26.69 4.60 -20.47
N ARG A 991 25.71 5.44 -20.17
CA ARG A 991 25.34 6.64 -20.92
C ARG A 991 25.71 7.91 -20.14
N VAL A 992 25.72 9.03 -20.84
CA VAL A 992 26.01 10.35 -20.26
C VAL A 992 24.70 11.04 -19.85
N LEU A 993 24.73 11.66 -18.67
CA LEU A 993 23.75 12.65 -18.22
C LEU A 993 24.42 14.02 -18.12
N ARG A 994 23.71 15.07 -18.53
CA ARG A 994 24.18 16.47 -18.49
C ARG A 994 23.28 17.39 -17.67
N GLY A 995 23.85 18.50 -17.23
CA GLY A 995 23.14 19.55 -16.47
C GLY A 995 23.41 19.50 -14.97
N GLY A 996 22.41 19.05 -14.23
CA GLY A 996 22.36 19.03 -12.78
C GLY A 996 20.94 18.68 -12.34
N SER A 997 20.63 18.57 -11.05
CA SER A 997 19.25 18.31 -10.61
C SER A 997 18.83 19.19 -9.45
N TRP A 998 17.54 19.13 -9.13
CA TRP A 998 16.95 19.77 -7.96
C TRP A 998 17.58 19.33 -6.63
N SER A 999 18.29 18.20 -6.58
CA SER A 999 18.78 17.56 -5.36
C SER A 999 20.29 17.64 -5.16
N ILE A 1000 21.02 18.30 -6.06
CA ILE A 1000 22.49 18.37 -5.98
C ILE A 1000 22.98 19.74 -5.49
N GLU A 1001 24.18 19.73 -4.96
CA GLU A 1001 24.89 20.92 -4.50
C GLU A 1001 25.41 21.76 -5.67
N LEU A 1002 25.70 23.04 -5.40
CA LEU A 1002 25.98 24.05 -6.42
C LEU A 1002 27.18 23.70 -7.33
N TRP A 1003 28.16 22.94 -6.84
CA TRP A 1003 29.38 22.65 -7.58
C TRP A 1003 29.19 21.68 -8.74
N ASP A 1004 28.11 20.89 -8.71
CA ASP A 1004 27.74 19.95 -9.78
C ASP A 1004 26.81 20.56 -10.83
N VAL A 1005 26.25 21.76 -10.60
CA VAL A 1005 25.32 22.43 -11.53
C VAL A 1005 26.11 23.22 -12.59
N ARG A 1006 27.00 22.60 -13.37
CA ARG A 1006 27.91 23.29 -14.32
C ARG A 1006 27.69 22.90 -15.77
N ALA A 1007 28.08 23.77 -16.71
CA ALA A 1007 28.00 23.47 -18.14
C ALA A 1007 28.83 22.23 -18.55
N ALA A 1008 30.04 22.09 -17.99
CA ALA A 1008 30.96 21.00 -18.31
C ALA A 1008 30.69 19.70 -17.54
N ARG A 1009 29.80 19.70 -16.54
CA ARG A 1009 29.59 18.54 -15.67
C ARG A 1009 28.91 17.39 -16.43
N ARG A 1010 29.43 16.18 -16.26
CA ARG A 1010 28.95 14.95 -16.92
C ARG A 1010 28.72 13.86 -15.88
N TYR A 1011 27.54 13.26 -15.82
CA TYR A 1011 27.29 12.16 -14.88
C TYR A 1011 27.18 10.81 -15.60
N ARG A 1012 27.83 9.79 -15.06
CA ARG A 1012 27.82 8.42 -15.59
C ARG A 1012 26.64 7.66 -15.00
N SER A 1013 25.79 7.09 -15.84
CA SER A 1013 24.70 6.22 -15.38
C SER A 1013 24.51 5.03 -16.32
N VAL A 1014 23.99 3.91 -15.80
CA VAL A 1014 23.63 2.79 -16.70
C VAL A 1014 22.29 3.09 -17.40
N PRO A 1015 22.06 2.60 -18.64
CA PRO A 1015 20.89 2.98 -19.43
C PRO A 1015 19.54 2.65 -18.76
N ASP A 1016 19.50 1.58 -17.96
CA ASP A 1016 18.28 1.09 -17.28
C ASP A 1016 17.93 1.84 -15.99
N ASP A 1017 18.83 2.70 -15.50
CA ASP A 1017 18.62 3.42 -14.25
C ASP A 1017 17.44 4.40 -14.35
N ARG A 1018 16.67 4.49 -13.26
CA ARG A 1018 15.44 5.30 -13.16
C ARG A 1018 15.41 6.01 -11.81
N TYR A 1019 15.96 7.22 -11.77
CA TYR A 1019 15.94 8.03 -10.55
C TYR A 1019 15.05 9.27 -10.71
N ASN A 1020 14.55 9.78 -9.58
CA ASN A 1020 13.69 10.96 -9.48
C ASN A 1020 14.39 12.30 -9.84
N VAL A 1021 15.62 12.21 -10.34
CA VAL A 1021 16.43 13.32 -10.81
C VAL A 1021 16.78 13.20 -12.29
N MET A 1022 16.40 12.09 -12.96
CA MET A 1022 16.76 11.80 -14.35
C MET A 1022 15.57 12.06 -15.27
N GLY A 1023 15.74 13.01 -16.18
CA GLY A 1023 14.84 13.37 -17.28
C GLY A 1023 15.62 13.47 -18.60
N PHE A 1024 15.09 14.23 -19.56
CA PHE A 1024 15.72 14.43 -20.87
C PHE A 1024 15.11 15.61 -21.62
N ARG A 1025 15.80 16.09 -22.66
CA ARG A 1025 15.27 17.03 -23.66
C ARG A 1025 15.51 16.51 -25.08
N LEU A 1026 14.87 17.13 -26.07
CA LEU A 1026 14.87 16.65 -27.45
C LEU A 1026 15.69 17.54 -28.38
N ALA A 1027 16.24 16.97 -29.45
CA ALA A 1027 16.95 17.67 -30.51
C ALA A 1027 16.45 17.24 -31.89
N GLN A 1028 16.50 18.14 -32.85
CA GLN A 1028 16.11 17.89 -34.24
C GLN A 1028 17.08 18.57 -35.21
N ASP A 1029 17.52 17.83 -36.23
CA ASP A 1029 18.31 18.39 -37.33
C ASP A 1029 17.45 19.35 -38.19
N ILE A 1030 18.09 20.32 -38.87
CA ILE A 1030 17.37 21.41 -39.59
C ILE A 1030 16.53 20.95 -40.76
#